data_AF-A0AAJ6UKY5-F1
#
_entry.id   AF-A0AAJ6UKY5-F1
#
_cell.length_a   1.000
_cell.length_b   1.000
_cell.length_c   1.000
_cell.angle_alpha   90.00
_cell.angle_beta   90.00
_cell.angle_gamma   90.00
#
_symmetry.space_group_name_H-M   'P 1'
#
loop_
_entity.id
_entity.type
_entity.pdbx_description
1 polymer ?
#
loop_
_entity_poly.entity_id
_entity_poly.type
_entity_poly.pdbx_seq_one_letter_code
_entity_poly.pdbx_strand_id
1 'polypeptide(L)'
;MVSVGSKALALRRDRNCCNLVEDNLMGREDKSYNQGRKKKGMSRKAKNDSFGFDADNSNKSVSGRATDGTAKPKKSSKYQNTFSEPQPSIVRKQVDPETTKYFSEIVNLFESDGVDLEERPVICGNALEEARGKEFELATDYYISHTLQILLEGCNVDHLCDFLRGCAKVFPLISMDRSGSHVAETALKSLAMHLQDDEAYFVIEETLTNICKVIVASPVDMMCNCYGSHVFRSLLCLCGGVPLDSPVFHRAKPSMILAERLNLSTSSAPGNNLSHHHQGFPGLLKFLVSGMLKCSEEDVKYLLVDQYSSLVFQTALKLLAGHDQQLLQIIPVLLDCRKENLTEGNFIEMTAVSDIVELMKEAAYSHLMEVILAVSPESLYDEMFTKIFRKSLFELSSHQCGNFVVQALVSHARDQEQMEFIWEKLGPKFRDLLEMGKSGVIASLIATSQRLHTHEHEVCKALADAVCLPNESPRSVVDRILFLESYFACVEKSNWKWPSGAKIHVMGSLILQAVFKFHNQLIQPYIMSLTSMEVDHVLEVAKDVGGARTIEAFLDSDASGKQKHRLINKLRGHFGELAMHSSSSFTVEKCFSASNLSLREAIASDLLSVQSELPKTKQGPYLLRKLDIDGYANWPDQWRSRQASKQSTYKEFYAAFGSGEAKSSKSDSFLADTSKSTSLAIGVKNVRKEIDHHLASSEKYAKHKKGHGGASDEKATGSVNQKPFLSVDLKKNKRHGQEEQSKASRKKLKV
;
A
#
# COMPACT_ATOMS: atom_id res chain seq x y z
N MET A 1 -3.93 23.17 56.49
CA MET A 1 -2.52 23.46 56.80
C MET A 1 -1.72 23.38 55.51
N VAL A 2 -1.27 24.56 55.03
CA VAL A 2 -0.07 24.88 54.18
C VAL A 2 0.15 24.00 52.93
N SER A 3 -0.27 24.39 51.70
CA SER A 3 0.35 25.34 50.72
C SER A 3 1.67 24.80 50.11
N VAL A 4 1.87 24.62 48.78
CA VAL A 4 2.02 25.61 47.66
C VAL A 4 1.77 24.84 46.32
N GLY A 5 0.88 25.21 45.36
CA GLY A 5 0.96 26.25 44.29
C GLY A 5 1.58 25.68 42.99
N SER A 6 1.16 25.89 41.72
CA SER A 6 0.14 26.72 41.04
C SER A 6 -0.01 26.28 39.57
N LYS A 7 -1.14 26.67 38.95
CA LYS A 7 -1.55 26.53 37.52
C LYS A 7 -0.74 27.39 36.53
N ALA A 8 -0.66 26.98 35.25
CA ALA A 8 -0.70 27.83 34.03
C ALA A 8 -0.83 26.93 32.77
N LEU A 9 -1.93 26.93 32.02
CA LEU A 9 -2.31 27.79 30.89
C LEU A 9 -1.40 27.74 29.65
N ALA A 10 -2.02 27.33 28.54
CA ALA A 10 -1.48 27.31 27.19
C ALA A 10 -1.34 28.73 26.61
N LEU A 11 -0.22 29.01 25.95
CA LEU A 11 0.01 30.22 25.17
C LEU A 11 0.67 29.85 23.83
N ARG A 12 -0.11 30.00 22.76
CA ARG A 12 0.39 30.32 21.41
C ARG A 12 0.95 31.74 21.46
N ARG A 13 2.15 31.97 20.91
CA ARG A 13 2.52 33.23 20.25
C ARG A 13 3.83 33.12 19.45
N ASP A 14 3.71 33.55 18.20
CA ASP A 14 4.60 34.39 17.41
C ASP A 14 6.12 34.27 17.61
N ARG A 15 6.79 33.76 16.57
CA ARG A 15 8.19 34.06 16.26
C ARG A 15 8.22 35.14 15.19
N ASN A 16 8.65 36.35 15.55
CA ASN A 16 9.42 37.21 14.67
C ASN A 16 10.21 38.24 15.48
N CYS A 17 11.37 38.59 14.90
CA CYS A 17 12.33 39.64 15.24
C CYS A 17 13.49 39.30 16.20
N CYS A 18 14.67 39.11 15.59
CA CYS A 18 15.88 39.86 15.99
C CYS A 18 16.47 40.52 14.73
N ASN A 19 16.53 41.84 14.72
CA ASN A 19 17.73 42.64 14.43
C ASN A 19 17.37 44.13 14.52
N LEU A 20 17.99 44.79 15.49
CA LEU A 20 18.02 46.25 15.68
C LEU A 20 19.48 46.67 15.52
N VAL A 21 19.72 47.68 14.68
CA VAL A 21 20.82 48.64 14.82
C VAL A 21 20.30 50.03 14.43
N GLU A 22 20.31 50.91 15.44
CA GLU A 22 20.52 52.37 15.49
C GLU A 22 19.59 53.40 14.79
N ASP A 23 18.90 54.15 15.66
CA ASP A 23 18.90 55.63 15.83
C ASP A 23 18.79 56.58 14.62
N ASN A 24 17.69 57.34 14.54
CA ASN A 24 17.64 58.74 15.02
C ASN A 24 16.35 59.51 14.64
N LEU A 25 15.86 60.26 15.63
CA LEU A 25 15.31 61.63 15.58
C LEU A 25 13.96 61.99 14.89
N MET A 26 13.06 62.48 15.77
CA MET A 26 12.33 63.76 15.71
C MET A 26 11.03 63.91 14.90
N GLY A 27 10.00 64.40 15.62
CA GLY A 27 9.16 65.51 15.15
C GLY A 27 7.68 65.18 14.97
N ARG A 28 6.84 65.27 16.02
CA ARG A 28 5.96 66.44 16.34
C ARG A 28 4.86 66.70 15.29
N GLU A 29 3.60 66.51 15.71
CA GLU A 29 2.60 67.59 15.99
C GLU A 29 1.72 67.87 14.76
N ASP A 30 0.43 68.20 14.81
CA ASP A 30 -0.55 68.38 15.87
C ASP A 30 -1.92 68.62 15.19
N LYS A 31 -2.99 68.63 16.00
CA LYS A 31 -4.19 69.51 15.86
C LYS A 31 -5.24 69.23 14.76
N SER A 32 -6.44 68.73 15.11
CA SER A 32 -7.64 69.41 15.71
C SER A 32 -8.59 70.02 14.65
N TYR A 33 -9.92 69.89 14.66
CA TYR A 33 -10.96 70.44 15.57
C TYR A 33 -12.33 69.78 15.23
N ASN A 34 -13.14 69.36 16.22
CA ASN A 34 -14.45 69.93 16.67
C ASN A 34 -15.56 70.07 15.59
N GLN A 35 -16.86 69.85 15.78
CA GLN A 35 -17.87 69.79 16.88
C GLN A 35 -19.16 69.22 16.19
N GLY A 36 -20.24 68.72 16.82
CA GLY A 36 -20.64 68.61 18.21
C GLY A 36 -22.03 67.97 18.39
N ARG A 37 -22.27 67.54 19.64
CA ARG A 37 -23.49 67.58 20.47
C ARG A 37 -24.77 66.76 20.15
N LYS A 38 -24.99 65.82 21.10
CA LYS A 38 -26.17 65.62 22.02
C LYS A 38 -27.29 64.73 21.43
N LYS A 39 -28.00 63.86 22.17
CA LYS A 39 -28.20 63.61 23.62
C LYS A 39 -28.95 62.26 23.81
N LYS A 40 -28.66 61.57 24.93
CA LYS A 40 -29.54 60.76 25.82
C LYS A 40 -30.37 59.57 25.29
N GLY A 41 -30.24 58.44 26.01
CA GLY A 41 -31.37 57.55 26.32
C GLY A 41 -31.01 56.09 26.59
N MET A 42 -30.79 55.71 27.86
CA MET A 42 -30.63 54.33 28.34
C MET A 42 -31.92 53.51 28.26
N SER A 43 -31.84 52.19 28.00
CA SER A 43 -32.18 51.13 29.00
C SER A 43 -32.68 49.79 28.41
N ARG A 44 -32.09 48.69 28.95
CA ARG A 44 -32.62 47.32 29.23
C ARG A 44 -32.69 46.34 28.03
N LYS A 45 -31.87 45.26 28.05
CA LYS A 45 -32.10 43.88 28.59
C LYS A 45 -33.32 43.21 27.92
N ALA A 46 -33.32 41.97 27.44
CA ALA A 46 -32.36 40.87 27.36
C ALA A 46 -33.01 39.73 26.52
N LYS A 47 -32.17 38.77 26.13
CA LYS A 47 -32.46 37.36 25.75
C LYS A 47 -32.70 37.02 24.27
N ASN A 48 -31.64 36.41 23.73
CA ASN A 48 -31.57 35.14 23.00
C ASN A 48 -32.43 34.98 21.74
N ASP A 49 -31.86 35.42 20.62
CA ASP A 49 -32.04 34.76 19.34
C ASP A 49 -30.86 33.83 19.07
N SER A 50 -31.19 32.60 18.69
CA SER A 50 -30.29 31.58 18.14
C SER A 50 -29.89 31.96 16.71
N PHE A 51 -28.62 32.32 16.53
CA PHE A 51 -27.96 32.33 15.22
C PHE A 51 -27.57 30.86 14.89
N GLY A 52 -27.87 30.28 13.73
CA GLY A 52 -27.90 30.89 12.41
C GLY A 52 -26.51 30.76 11.79
N PHE A 53 -26.33 29.72 10.98
CA PHE A 53 -25.19 29.52 10.07
C PHE A 53 -24.94 30.81 9.28
N ASP A 54 -23.68 31.20 9.14
CA ASP A 54 -23.17 31.62 7.83
C ASP A 54 -21.65 31.66 7.78
N ALA A 55 -21.17 31.32 6.59
CA ALA A 55 -19.81 31.50 6.12
C ALA A 55 -19.40 32.98 6.21
N ASP A 56 -18.12 33.25 6.49
CA ASP A 56 -17.40 34.15 5.60
C ASP A 56 -15.88 34.10 5.77
N ASN A 57 -15.25 34.22 4.62
CA ASN A 57 -13.83 34.39 4.38
C ASN A 57 -13.46 35.85 4.68
N SER A 58 -12.29 36.14 5.27
CA SER A 58 -11.76 37.50 5.24
C SER A 58 -10.26 37.53 4.93
N ASN A 59 -9.98 38.03 3.72
CA ASN A 59 -8.69 38.59 3.34
C ASN A 59 -8.45 39.90 4.11
N LYS A 60 -7.18 40.16 4.45
CA LYS A 60 -6.69 41.51 4.75
C LYS A 60 -5.55 41.82 3.78
N SER A 61 -5.78 42.85 2.96
CA SER A 61 -4.92 43.35 1.88
C SER A 61 -4.17 44.63 2.28
N VAL A 62 -3.38 45.14 1.32
CA VAL A 62 -2.73 46.48 1.17
C VAL A 62 -1.21 46.42 1.44
N SER A 63 -0.26 46.78 0.55
CA SER A 63 -0.17 47.38 -0.81
C SER A 63 1.32 47.29 -1.25
N GLY A 64 1.80 47.30 -2.49
CA GLY A 64 1.25 47.39 -3.84
C GLY A 64 2.37 47.86 -4.81
N ARG A 65 2.52 47.23 -5.99
CA ARG A 65 2.73 47.89 -7.30
C ARG A 65 2.62 46.86 -8.43
N ALA A 66 1.84 47.23 -9.45
CA ALA A 66 1.28 46.39 -10.49
C ALA A 66 2.14 46.32 -11.76
N THR A 67 1.96 45.25 -12.55
CA THR A 67 1.62 45.30 -13.99
C THR A 67 0.86 44.03 -14.41
N ASP A 68 -0.03 44.20 -15.38
CA ASP A 68 -1.24 43.45 -15.72
C ASP A 68 -1.14 41.98 -16.18
N GLY A 69 -2.25 41.25 -15.98
CA GLY A 69 -2.54 39.96 -16.62
C GLY A 69 -3.68 39.14 -15.99
N THR A 70 -4.80 39.74 -15.57
CA THR A 70 -5.94 38.99 -14.99
C THR A 70 -6.70 38.16 -16.04
N ALA A 71 -6.55 36.84 -15.99
CA ALA A 71 -7.54 35.89 -16.50
C ALA A 71 -8.52 35.52 -15.37
N LYS A 72 -9.80 35.82 -15.56
CA LYS A 72 -10.90 35.41 -14.66
C LYS A 72 -11.08 33.88 -14.69
N PRO A 73 -11.54 33.24 -13.60
CA PRO A 73 -11.90 31.82 -13.63
C PRO A 73 -13.15 31.67 -14.51
N LYS A 74 -13.00 31.02 -15.67
CA LYS A 74 -14.15 30.66 -16.50
C LYS A 74 -14.88 29.50 -15.84
N LYS A 75 -16.14 29.78 -15.51
CA LYS A 75 -17.20 28.87 -15.09
C LYS A 75 -17.11 27.51 -15.78
N SER A 76 -17.12 26.45 -14.98
CA SER A 76 -17.29 25.03 -15.35
C SER A 76 -18.71 24.68 -15.84
N SER A 77 -19.53 25.68 -16.23
CA SER A 77 -20.95 25.50 -16.54
C SER A 77 -21.25 25.39 -18.04
N LYS A 78 -20.26 25.12 -18.90
CA LYS A 78 -20.45 25.16 -20.36
C LYS A 78 -20.76 23.82 -21.03
N TYR A 79 -20.76 22.70 -20.31
CA TYR A 79 -21.01 21.38 -20.89
C TYR A 79 -22.17 20.58 -20.29
N GLN A 80 -22.92 21.14 -19.33
CA GLN A 80 -24.13 20.48 -18.81
C GLN A 80 -25.33 20.50 -19.79
N ASN A 81 -25.22 21.14 -20.96
CA ASN A 81 -26.40 21.46 -21.78
C ASN A 81 -26.27 21.16 -23.28
N THR A 82 -25.35 20.28 -23.68
CA THR A 82 -25.27 19.94 -25.10
C THR A 82 -24.84 18.49 -25.26
N PHE A 83 -25.75 17.69 -25.83
CA PHE A 83 -25.50 16.38 -26.46
C PHE A 83 -25.70 15.10 -25.64
N SER A 84 -26.78 15.04 -24.88
CA SER A 84 -27.52 13.78 -24.68
C SER A 84 -28.85 13.93 -25.44
N GLU A 85 -29.36 12.87 -26.08
CA GLU A 85 -30.82 12.81 -26.30
C GLU A 85 -31.48 13.13 -24.96
N PRO A 86 -32.55 13.94 -24.92
CA PRO A 86 -33.18 14.33 -23.67
C PRO A 86 -33.74 13.08 -22.99
N GLN A 87 -32.93 12.48 -22.12
CA GLN A 87 -33.42 11.55 -21.12
C GLN A 87 -34.50 12.34 -20.36
N PRO A 88 -35.73 11.79 -20.23
CA PRO A 88 -36.76 12.47 -19.49
C PRO A 88 -36.17 12.82 -18.12
N SER A 89 -36.27 14.08 -17.70
CA SER A 89 -35.82 14.49 -16.39
C SER A 89 -36.60 13.68 -15.36
N ILE A 90 -36.01 12.59 -14.86
CA ILE A 90 -36.59 11.75 -13.82
C ILE A 90 -36.52 12.59 -12.55
N VAL A 91 -37.60 13.32 -12.29
CA VAL A 91 -37.77 14.07 -11.05
C VAL A 91 -38.09 13.05 -9.97
N ARG A 92 -37.21 12.97 -8.97
CA ARG A 92 -37.44 12.16 -7.78
C ARG A 92 -38.78 12.56 -7.15
N LYS A 93 -39.68 11.58 -7.00
CA LYS A 93 -40.94 11.79 -6.29
C LYS A 93 -40.70 11.74 -4.78
N GLN A 94 -41.48 12.51 -4.04
CA GLN A 94 -41.46 12.43 -2.59
C GLN A 94 -42.03 11.07 -2.16
N VAL A 95 -41.33 10.39 -1.25
CA VAL A 95 -41.80 9.14 -0.65
C VAL A 95 -42.99 9.45 0.25
N ASP A 96 -44.05 8.66 0.13
CA ASP A 96 -45.24 8.84 0.96
C ASP A 96 -44.96 8.58 2.45
N PRO A 97 -45.69 9.26 3.37
CA PRO A 97 -45.46 9.11 4.81
C PRO A 97 -45.63 7.68 5.30
N GLU A 98 -46.56 6.91 4.72
CA GLU A 98 -46.82 5.52 5.06
C GLU A 98 -45.60 4.65 4.76
N THR A 99 -45.01 4.79 3.57
CA THR A 99 -43.79 4.07 3.17
C THR A 99 -42.59 4.49 4.03
N THR A 100 -42.47 5.78 4.33
CA THR A 100 -41.41 6.28 5.23
C THR A 100 -41.53 5.65 6.62
N LYS A 101 -42.76 5.61 7.16
CA LYS A 101 -43.05 4.99 8.45
C LYS A 101 -42.73 3.50 8.43
N TYR A 102 -43.14 2.78 7.39
CA TYR A 102 -42.85 1.35 7.22
C TYR A 102 -41.35 1.04 7.33
N PHE A 103 -40.51 1.70 6.51
CA PHE A 103 -39.07 1.46 6.56
C PHE A 103 -38.43 1.90 7.88
N SER A 104 -38.95 2.93 8.54
CA SER A 104 -38.48 3.31 9.88
C SER A 104 -38.79 2.27 10.96
N GLU A 105 -39.95 1.61 10.89
CA GLU A 105 -40.33 0.55 11.83
C GLU A 105 -39.46 -0.70 11.64
N ILE A 106 -39.07 -1.02 10.40
CA ILE A 106 -38.15 -2.12 10.11
C ILE A 106 -36.76 -1.88 10.70
N VAL A 107 -36.23 -0.66 10.66
CA VAL A 107 -34.93 -0.35 11.30
C VAL A 107 -35.01 -0.52 12.81
N ASN A 108 -36.06 0.02 13.44
CA ASN A 108 -36.28 -0.10 14.88
C ASN A 108 -36.40 -1.58 15.31
N LEU A 109 -37.00 -2.42 14.46
CA LEU A 109 -37.09 -3.86 14.69
C LEU A 109 -35.71 -4.53 14.71
N PHE A 110 -34.79 -4.13 13.82
CA PHE A 110 -33.43 -4.68 13.81
C PHE A 110 -32.53 -4.14 14.93
N GLU A 111 -32.76 -2.92 15.40
CA GLU A 111 -32.02 -2.33 16.52
C GLU A 111 -32.43 -2.88 17.90
N SER A 112 -33.60 -3.49 18.00
CA SER A 112 -34.17 -3.96 19.27
C SER A 112 -33.73 -5.37 19.70
N ASP A 113 -32.69 -5.95 19.08
CA ASP A 113 -32.09 -7.28 19.36
C ASP A 113 -33.10 -8.45 19.41
N GLY A 114 -34.33 -8.25 18.94
CA GLY A 114 -35.44 -9.19 19.08
C GLY A 114 -35.68 -10.12 17.88
N VAL A 115 -34.93 -9.95 16.79
CA VAL A 115 -35.10 -10.73 15.56
C VAL A 115 -34.06 -11.83 15.49
N ASP A 116 -34.52 -13.08 15.32
CA ASP A 116 -33.64 -14.22 15.13
C ASP A 116 -32.87 -14.13 13.80
N LEU A 117 -31.66 -14.67 13.77
CA LEU A 117 -30.80 -14.68 12.57
C LEU A 117 -31.45 -15.43 11.41
N GLU A 118 -32.29 -16.42 11.68
CA GLU A 118 -33.04 -17.17 10.66
C GLU A 118 -34.25 -16.38 10.10
N GLU A 119 -34.87 -15.51 10.89
CA GLU A 119 -36.02 -14.69 10.45
C GLU A 119 -35.59 -13.45 9.68
N ARG A 120 -34.37 -12.96 9.94
CA ARG A 120 -33.84 -11.73 9.35
C ARG A 120 -33.87 -11.72 7.81
N PRO A 121 -33.42 -12.76 7.08
CA PRO A 121 -33.47 -12.73 5.61
C PRO A 121 -34.88 -12.66 5.04
N VAL A 122 -35.86 -13.26 5.73
CA VAL A 122 -37.27 -13.25 5.33
C VAL A 122 -37.87 -11.84 5.50
N ILE A 123 -37.60 -11.19 6.63
CA ILE A 123 -38.03 -9.80 6.88
C ILE A 123 -37.38 -8.87 5.85
N CYS A 124 -36.09 -9.04 5.58
CA CYS A 124 -35.40 -8.25 4.57
C CYS A 124 -36.01 -8.43 3.17
N GLY A 125 -36.28 -9.67 2.75
CA GLY A 125 -36.91 -9.98 1.47
C GLY A 125 -38.30 -9.35 1.33
N ASN A 126 -39.16 -9.50 2.33
CA ASN A 126 -40.50 -8.90 2.33
C ASN A 126 -40.44 -7.36 2.26
N ALA A 127 -39.51 -6.73 2.95
CA ALA A 127 -39.33 -5.27 2.88
C ALA A 127 -38.79 -4.80 1.52
N LEU A 128 -37.99 -5.60 0.82
CA LEU A 128 -37.56 -5.30 -0.55
C LEU A 128 -38.69 -5.46 -1.57
N GLU A 129 -39.65 -6.37 -1.35
CA GLU A 129 -40.86 -6.45 -2.19
C GLU A 129 -41.73 -5.19 -2.08
N GLU A 130 -41.83 -4.59 -0.89
CA GLU A 130 -42.51 -3.29 -0.71
C GLU A 130 -41.79 -2.13 -1.41
N ALA A 131 -40.51 -2.30 -1.77
CA ALA A 131 -39.75 -1.32 -2.54
C ALA A 131 -40.02 -1.39 -4.05
N ARG A 132 -40.73 -2.42 -4.54
CA ARG A 132 -40.95 -2.67 -5.98
C ARG A 132 -41.67 -1.49 -6.63
N GLY A 133 -41.06 -0.93 -7.68
CA GLY A 133 -41.55 0.25 -8.40
C GLY A 133 -41.29 1.60 -7.72
N LYS A 134 -40.62 1.62 -6.55
CA LYS A 134 -40.19 2.81 -5.81
C LYS A 134 -38.67 2.80 -5.55
N GLU A 135 -37.92 1.96 -6.24
CA GLU A 135 -36.53 1.65 -5.92
C GLU A 135 -35.65 2.91 -6.00
N PHE A 136 -35.87 3.76 -7.02
CA PHE A 136 -35.13 5.01 -7.19
C PHE A 136 -35.40 6.00 -6.04
N GLU A 137 -36.68 6.22 -5.70
CA GLU A 137 -37.08 7.17 -4.67
C GLU A 137 -36.58 6.78 -3.28
N LEU A 138 -36.58 5.48 -2.98
CA LEU A 138 -36.12 4.92 -1.70
C LEU A 138 -34.59 4.88 -1.62
N ALA A 139 -33.91 4.43 -2.69
CA ALA A 139 -32.44 4.34 -2.70
C ALA A 139 -31.77 5.71 -2.61
N THR A 140 -32.39 6.76 -3.19
CA THR A 140 -31.87 8.13 -3.14
C THR A 140 -32.39 8.94 -1.95
N ASP A 141 -33.21 8.34 -1.07
CA ASP A 141 -33.62 8.99 0.16
C ASP A 141 -32.50 9.06 1.19
N TYR A 142 -32.37 10.21 1.85
CA TYR A 142 -31.28 10.42 2.79
C TYR A 142 -31.34 9.47 4.00
N TYR A 143 -32.54 9.12 4.46
CA TYR A 143 -32.73 8.24 5.61
C TYR A 143 -32.99 6.80 5.17
N ILE A 144 -33.93 6.58 4.24
CA ILE A 144 -34.34 5.23 3.83
C ILE A 144 -33.21 4.49 3.08
N SER A 145 -32.27 5.20 2.45
CA SER A 145 -31.07 4.57 1.86
C SER A 145 -30.24 3.78 2.87
N HIS A 146 -30.20 4.21 4.15
CA HIS A 146 -29.50 3.47 5.20
C HIS A 146 -30.27 2.18 5.54
N THR A 147 -31.60 2.26 5.62
CA THR A 147 -32.45 1.07 5.77
C THR A 147 -32.22 0.09 4.63
N LEU A 148 -32.23 0.55 3.38
CA LEU A 148 -32.02 -0.30 2.21
C LEU A 148 -30.65 -0.99 2.24
N GLN A 149 -29.59 -0.32 2.69
CA GLN A 149 -28.28 -0.97 2.87
C GLN A 149 -28.36 -2.16 3.83
N ILE A 150 -29.01 -1.99 5.00
CA ILE A 150 -29.22 -3.06 5.97
C ILE A 150 -30.04 -4.21 5.37
N LEU A 151 -31.08 -3.89 4.58
CA LEU A 151 -31.92 -4.88 3.94
C LEU A 151 -31.14 -5.70 2.89
N LEU A 152 -30.34 -5.04 2.06
CA LEU A 152 -29.55 -5.66 1.00
C LEU A 152 -28.44 -6.57 1.56
N GLU A 153 -27.83 -6.21 2.69
CA GLU A 153 -26.86 -7.06 3.39
C GLU A 153 -27.50 -8.27 4.09
N GLY A 154 -28.78 -8.17 4.45
CA GLY A 154 -29.48 -9.21 5.21
C GLY A 154 -30.37 -10.15 4.39
N CYS A 155 -30.76 -9.77 3.17
CA CYS A 155 -31.67 -10.56 2.32
C CYS A 155 -30.96 -11.76 1.66
N ASN A 156 -31.75 -12.67 1.07
CA ASN A 156 -31.20 -13.73 0.23
C ASN A 156 -30.88 -13.22 -1.19
N VAL A 157 -30.15 -14.04 -1.97
CA VAL A 157 -29.70 -13.66 -3.30
C VAL A 157 -30.84 -13.38 -4.28
N ASP A 158 -31.97 -14.09 -4.17
CA ASP A 158 -33.12 -13.92 -5.07
C ASP A 158 -33.74 -12.52 -4.92
N HIS A 159 -34.03 -12.10 -3.68
CA HIS A 159 -34.59 -10.76 -3.41
C HIS A 159 -33.58 -9.65 -3.74
N LEU A 160 -32.29 -9.89 -3.50
CA LEU A 160 -31.23 -8.97 -3.90
C LEU A 160 -31.20 -8.76 -5.42
N CYS A 161 -31.25 -9.85 -6.18
CA CYS A 161 -31.27 -9.82 -7.64
C CYS A 161 -32.58 -9.21 -8.18
N ASP A 162 -33.73 -9.49 -7.56
CA ASP A 162 -35.02 -8.88 -7.89
C ASP A 162 -35.00 -7.35 -7.72
N PHE A 163 -34.50 -6.86 -6.59
CA PHE A 163 -34.34 -5.43 -6.34
C PHE A 163 -33.42 -4.76 -7.38
N LEU A 164 -32.28 -5.38 -7.68
CA LEU A 164 -31.33 -4.87 -8.68
C LEU A 164 -31.91 -4.90 -10.10
N ARG A 165 -32.70 -5.91 -10.45
CA ARG A 165 -33.44 -5.96 -11.72
C ARG A 165 -34.49 -4.83 -11.81
N GLY A 166 -35.18 -4.52 -10.71
CA GLY A 166 -36.06 -3.35 -10.60
C GLY A 166 -35.31 -2.02 -10.81
N CYS A 167 -34.11 -1.93 -10.25
CA CYS A 167 -33.24 -0.75 -10.39
C CYS A 167 -32.62 -0.58 -11.78
N ALA A 168 -32.52 -1.63 -12.60
CA ALA A 168 -31.59 -1.67 -13.74
C ALA A 168 -31.64 -0.44 -14.67
N LYS A 169 -32.85 0.05 -15.03
CA LYS A 169 -33.02 1.22 -15.91
C LYS A 169 -32.59 2.55 -15.30
N VAL A 170 -32.69 2.66 -13.98
CA VAL A 170 -32.37 3.87 -13.19
C VAL A 170 -31.08 3.72 -12.41
N PHE A 171 -30.39 2.58 -12.54
CA PHE A 171 -29.17 2.26 -11.81
C PHE A 171 -28.07 3.32 -11.99
N PRO A 172 -27.83 3.92 -13.19
CA PRO A 172 -26.89 5.02 -13.32
C PRO A 172 -27.27 6.24 -12.46
N LEU A 173 -28.56 6.57 -12.37
CA LEU A 173 -29.04 7.70 -11.55
C LEU A 173 -28.87 7.43 -10.06
N ILE A 174 -29.18 6.20 -9.61
CA ILE A 174 -28.94 5.75 -8.23
C ILE A 174 -27.44 5.85 -7.92
N SER A 175 -26.59 5.37 -8.83
CA SER A 175 -25.14 5.32 -8.65
C SER A 175 -24.49 6.70 -8.57
N MET A 176 -25.09 7.72 -9.19
CA MET A 176 -24.61 9.10 -9.18
C MET A 176 -25.19 9.95 -8.05
N ASP A 177 -26.09 9.38 -7.24
CA ASP A 177 -26.65 10.05 -6.07
C ASP A 177 -25.77 9.85 -4.83
N ARG A 178 -25.73 10.86 -3.95
CA ARG A 178 -24.91 10.86 -2.73
C ARG A 178 -25.29 9.77 -1.72
N SER A 179 -26.54 9.31 -1.74
CA SER A 179 -27.08 8.27 -0.86
C SER A 179 -27.26 6.97 -1.64
N GLY A 180 -27.80 7.06 -2.86
CA GLY A 180 -28.02 5.91 -3.74
C GLY A 180 -26.74 5.16 -4.12
N SER A 181 -25.61 5.86 -4.27
CA SER A 181 -24.32 5.21 -4.53
C SER A 181 -23.93 4.20 -3.46
N HIS A 182 -24.17 4.52 -2.18
CA HIS A 182 -23.91 3.59 -1.08
C HIS A 182 -24.86 2.39 -1.10
N VAL A 183 -26.12 2.58 -1.49
CA VAL A 183 -27.08 1.48 -1.71
C VAL A 183 -26.59 0.56 -2.84
N ALA A 184 -26.13 1.15 -3.95
CA ALA A 184 -25.59 0.40 -5.08
C ALA A 184 -24.31 -0.38 -4.71
N GLU A 185 -23.34 0.25 -4.03
CA GLU A 185 -22.13 -0.45 -3.57
C GLU A 185 -22.46 -1.57 -2.58
N THR A 186 -23.42 -1.35 -1.67
CA THR A 186 -23.86 -2.37 -0.71
C THR A 186 -24.49 -3.56 -1.41
N ALA A 187 -25.34 -3.33 -2.42
CA ALA A 187 -25.89 -4.41 -3.23
C ALA A 187 -24.78 -5.21 -3.94
N LEU A 188 -23.78 -4.53 -4.54
CA LEU A 188 -22.65 -5.21 -5.19
C LEU A 188 -21.81 -6.03 -4.20
N LYS A 189 -21.60 -5.51 -2.97
CA LYS A 189 -20.93 -6.24 -1.89
C LYS A 189 -21.70 -7.46 -1.44
N SER A 190 -23.01 -7.34 -1.31
CA SER A 190 -23.88 -8.46 -0.95
C SER A 190 -23.84 -9.55 -2.03
N LEU A 191 -23.90 -9.19 -3.33
CA LEU A 191 -23.75 -10.16 -4.43
C LEU A 191 -22.41 -10.91 -4.36
N ALA A 192 -21.32 -10.21 -4.02
CA ALA A 192 -19.98 -10.81 -3.94
C ALA A 192 -19.89 -11.96 -2.92
N MET A 193 -20.74 -11.95 -1.89
CA MET A 193 -20.78 -12.99 -0.84
C MET A 193 -21.40 -14.30 -1.33
N HIS A 194 -22.13 -14.28 -2.45
CA HIS A 194 -22.86 -15.44 -2.99
C HIS A 194 -22.17 -16.09 -4.20
N LEU A 195 -20.99 -15.62 -4.61
CA LEU A 195 -20.31 -16.10 -5.82
C LEU A 195 -19.76 -17.54 -5.74
N GLN A 196 -19.75 -18.15 -4.55
CA GLN A 196 -19.32 -19.54 -4.36
C GLN A 196 -20.43 -20.56 -4.60
N ASP A 197 -21.68 -20.10 -4.74
CA ASP A 197 -22.85 -20.94 -5.03
C ASP A 197 -23.13 -20.92 -6.54
N ASP A 198 -23.09 -22.10 -7.17
CA ASP A 198 -23.24 -22.27 -8.62
C ASP A 198 -24.63 -21.82 -9.13
N GLU A 199 -25.70 -22.02 -8.35
CA GLU A 199 -27.04 -21.60 -8.73
C GLU A 199 -27.17 -20.07 -8.64
N ALA A 200 -26.65 -19.49 -7.56
CA ALA A 200 -26.59 -18.05 -7.36
C ALA A 200 -25.75 -17.36 -8.45
N TYR A 201 -24.61 -17.97 -8.84
CA TYR A 201 -23.69 -17.40 -9.83
C TYR A 201 -24.40 -17.02 -11.15
N PHE A 202 -25.26 -17.91 -11.68
CA PHE A 202 -25.97 -17.65 -12.94
C PHE A 202 -26.99 -16.51 -12.82
N VAL A 203 -27.75 -16.48 -11.71
CA VAL A 203 -28.75 -15.42 -11.45
C VAL A 203 -28.07 -14.06 -11.24
N ILE A 204 -26.91 -14.05 -10.59
CA ILE A 204 -26.06 -12.87 -10.43
C ILE A 204 -25.53 -12.41 -11.79
N GLU A 205 -25.00 -13.31 -12.62
CA GLU A 205 -24.50 -12.98 -13.96
C GLU A 205 -25.58 -12.33 -14.83
N GLU A 206 -26.79 -12.88 -14.86
CA GLU A 206 -27.92 -12.31 -15.60
C GLU A 206 -28.30 -10.92 -15.09
N THR A 207 -28.36 -10.76 -13.77
CA THR A 207 -28.70 -9.48 -13.12
C THR A 207 -27.65 -8.42 -13.44
N LEU A 208 -26.37 -8.74 -13.30
CA LEU A 208 -25.26 -7.85 -13.64
C LEU A 208 -25.23 -7.53 -15.13
N THR A 209 -25.55 -8.49 -16.00
CA THR A 209 -25.64 -8.27 -17.45
C THR A 209 -26.65 -7.15 -17.78
N ASN A 210 -27.81 -7.15 -17.13
CA ASN A 210 -28.83 -6.13 -17.35
C ASN A 210 -28.37 -4.73 -16.89
N ILE A 211 -27.72 -4.65 -15.72
CA ILE A 211 -27.15 -3.40 -15.22
C ILE A 211 -26.04 -2.90 -16.15
N CYS A 212 -25.11 -3.77 -16.55
CA CYS A 212 -24.00 -3.42 -17.42
C CYS A 212 -24.48 -2.88 -18.77
N LYS A 213 -25.54 -3.45 -19.36
CA LYS A 213 -26.13 -2.97 -20.61
C LYS A 213 -26.62 -1.52 -20.51
N VAL A 214 -27.25 -1.16 -19.38
CA VAL A 214 -27.73 0.21 -19.15
C VAL A 214 -26.56 1.17 -18.93
N ILE A 215 -25.55 0.77 -18.15
CA ILE A 215 -24.35 1.59 -17.91
C ILE A 215 -23.59 1.86 -19.21
N VAL A 216 -23.35 0.83 -20.01
CA VAL A 216 -22.58 0.92 -21.27
C VAL A 216 -23.30 1.76 -22.33
N ALA A 217 -24.60 1.99 -22.23
CA ALA A 217 -25.32 2.88 -23.13
C ALA A 217 -24.92 4.35 -22.97
N SER A 218 -24.53 4.78 -21.76
CA SER A 218 -24.06 6.14 -21.49
C SER A 218 -23.12 6.17 -20.27
N PRO A 219 -21.88 5.64 -20.39
CA PRO A 219 -21.00 5.42 -19.24
C PRO A 219 -20.30 6.69 -18.76
N VAL A 220 -20.14 7.70 -19.64
CA VAL A 220 -19.29 8.88 -19.41
C VAL A 220 -19.72 9.67 -18.16
N ASP A 221 -21.01 9.99 -18.02
CA ASP A 221 -21.51 10.76 -16.88
C ASP A 221 -21.23 10.04 -15.55
N MET A 222 -21.44 8.73 -15.52
CA MET A 222 -21.19 7.91 -14.33
C MET A 222 -19.70 7.83 -14.00
N MET A 223 -18.84 7.72 -15.01
CA MET A 223 -17.38 7.70 -14.83
C MET A 223 -16.83 9.02 -14.28
N CYS A 224 -17.35 10.14 -14.75
CA CYS A 224 -16.93 11.48 -14.32
C CYS A 224 -17.60 11.96 -13.02
N ASN A 225 -18.59 11.22 -12.52
CA ASN A 225 -19.30 11.55 -11.28
C ASN A 225 -18.52 11.09 -10.04
N CYS A 226 -18.49 11.94 -9.00
CA CYS A 226 -17.76 11.66 -7.77
C CYS A 226 -18.29 10.47 -6.97
N TYR A 227 -19.58 10.13 -7.10
CA TYR A 227 -20.20 8.96 -6.49
C TYR A 227 -20.25 7.79 -7.50
N GLY A 228 -20.66 8.07 -8.74
CA GLY A 228 -20.80 7.08 -9.80
C GLY A 228 -19.50 6.33 -10.09
N SER A 229 -18.35 7.02 -10.04
CA SER A 229 -17.04 6.40 -10.24
C SER A 229 -16.65 5.40 -9.14
N HIS A 230 -17.17 5.54 -7.92
CA HIS A 230 -16.99 4.53 -6.87
C HIS A 230 -17.76 3.27 -7.22
N VAL A 231 -19.05 3.40 -7.54
CA VAL A 231 -19.90 2.27 -7.94
C VAL A 231 -19.35 1.58 -9.19
N PHE A 232 -18.89 2.33 -10.19
CA PHE A 232 -18.33 1.77 -11.43
C PHE A 232 -17.08 0.93 -11.13
N ARG A 233 -16.17 1.43 -10.29
CA ARG A 233 -14.98 0.68 -9.87
C ARG A 233 -15.34 -0.57 -9.08
N SER A 234 -16.35 -0.50 -8.21
CA SER A 234 -16.85 -1.66 -7.46
C SER A 234 -17.43 -2.71 -8.41
N LEU A 235 -18.20 -2.29 -9.42
CA LEU A 235 -18.73 -3.18 -10.45
C LEU A 235 -17.62 -3.84 -11.28
N LEU A 236 -16.58 -3.07 -11.67
CA LEU A 236 -15.40 -3.62 -12.36
C LEU A 236 -14.69 -4.67 -11.49
N CYS A 237 -14.47 -4.40 -10.20
CA CYS A 237 -13.81 -5.34 -9.29
C CYS A 237 -14.64 -6.61 -9.07
N LEU A 238 -15.97 -6.49 -8.95
CA LEU A 238 -16.88 -7.63 -8.88
C LEU A 238 -16.77 -8.50 -10.15
N CYS A 239 -16.82 -7.87 -11.33
CA CYS A 239 -16.65 -8.57 -12.60
C CYS A 239 -15.24 -9.18 -12.76
N GLY A 240 -14.21 -8.57 -12.17
CA GLY A 240 -12.85 -9.08 -12.15
C GLY A 240 -12.58 -10.17 -11.09
N GLY A 241 -13.55 -10.50 -10.25
CA GLY A 241 -13.39 -11.53 -9.20
C GLY A 241 -12.43 -11.11 -8.08
N VAL A 242 -12.35 -9.80 -7.80
CA VAL A 242 -11.47 -9.25 -6.76
C VAL A 242 -12.30 -8.74 -5.58
N PRO A 243 -11.85 -8.93 -4.33
CA PRO A 243 -12.54 -8.39 -3.15
C PRO A 243 -12.76 -6.87 -3.24
N LEU A 244 -14.00 -6.43 -3.01
CA LEU A 244 -14.39 -5.01 -3.11
C LEU A 244 -13.77 -4.12 -2.03
N ASP A 245 -13.36 -4.69 -0.90
CA ASP A 245 -12.63 -3.95 0.14
C ASP A 245 -11.11 -3.95 -0.09
N SER A 246 -10.63 -4.45 -1.24
CA SER A 246 -9.21 -4.50 -1.55
C SER A 246 -8.64 -3.07 -1.59
N PRO A 247 -7.63 -2.77 -0.74
CA PRO A 247 -7.02 -1.46 -0.76
C PRO A 247 -6.38 -1.19 -2.12
N VAL A 248 -5.92 -2.20 -2.87
CA VAL A 248 -5.24 -2.05 -4.16
C VAL A 248 -6.10 -1.30 -5.21
N PHE A 249 -7.43 -1.46 -5.15
CA PHE A 249 -8.35 -0.98 -6.19
C PHE A 249 -9.17 0.25 -5.75
N HIS A 250 -9.54 0.36 -4.47
CA HIS A 250 -10.39 1.47 -3.99
C HIS A 250 -9.62 2.58 -3.24
N ARG A 251 -8.56 2.24 -2.51
CA ARG A 251 -7.71 3.20 -1.78
C ARG A 251 -6.39 2.56 -1.34
N ALA A 252 -5.44 2.46 -2.26
CA ALA A 252 -4.17 1.81 -1.94
C ALA A 252 -3.42 2.71 -0.97
N LYS A 253 -2.93 2.13 0.14
CA LYS A 253 -2.10 2.91 1.07
C LYS A 253 -0.86 3.37 0.30
N PRO A 254 -0.54 4.67 0.26
CA PRO A 254 0.63 5.17 -0.48
C PRO A 254 1.93 4.45 -0.08
N SER A 255 2.03 4.01 1.18
CA SER A 255 3.17 3.24 1.68
C SER A 255 3.33 1.87 1.03
N MET A 256 2.25 1.19 0.62
CA MET A 256 2.32 -0.11 -0.05
C MET A 256 2.82 0.05 -1.49
N ILE A 257 2.25 1.00 -2.23
CA ILE A 257 2.70 1.33 -3.60
C ILE A 257 4.18 1.73 -3.58
N LEU A 258 4.56 2.57 -2.61
CA LEU A 258 5.95 3.01 -2.51
C LEU A 258 6.91 1.88 -2.14
N ALA A 259 6.51 0.94 -1.27
CA ALA A 259 7.33 -0.21 -0.91
C ALA A 259 7.55 -1.17 -2.08
N GLU A 260 6.52 -1.40 -2.90
CA GLU A 260 6.61 -2.17 -4.15
C GLU A 260 7.54 -1.46 -5.15
N ARG A 261 7.29 -0.16 -5.40
CA ARG A 261 8.08 0.67 -6.31
C ARG A 261 9.58 0.67 -5.98
N LEU A 262 9.91 0.69 -4.70
CA LEU A 262 11.30 0.75 -4.23
C LEU A 262 11.92 -0.64 -3.94
N ASN A 263 11.26 -1.74 -4.32
CA ASN A 263 11.73 -3.10 -4.03
C ASN A 263 12.05 -3.32 -2.53
N LEU A 264 11.27 -2.70 -1.63
CA LEU A 264 11.46 -2.77 -0.18
C LEU A 264 10.57 -3.81 0.52
N SER A 265 9.54 -4.31 -0.16
CA SER A 265 8.63 -5.34 0.38
C SER A 265 9.36 -6.67 0.63
N THR A 266 9.28 -7.16 1.87
CA THR A 266 9.86 -8.45 2.32
C THR A 266 8.89 -9.63 2.23
N SER A 267 7.66 -9.40 1.77
CA SER A 267 6.67 -10.45 1.50
C SER A 267 6.77 -10.92 0.05
N SER A 268 6.91 -12.24 -0.13
CA SER A 268 6.97 -13.00 -1.38
C SER A 268 6.20 -12.38 -2.55
N ALA A 269 6.92 -12.23 -3.67
CA ALA A 269 6.48 -12.16 -5.06
C ALA A 269 5.36 -11.15 -5.43
N PRO A 270 5.52 -10.38 -6.53
CA PRO A 270 4.40 -9.69 -7.16
C PRO A 270 3.43 -10.76 -7.70
N GLY A 271 2.39 -11.09 -6.93
CA GLY A 271 1.39 -12.10 -7.31
C GLY A 271 0.62 -12.74 -6.16
N ASN A 272 1.19 -12.86 -4.96
CA ASN A 272 0.58 -13.69 -3.89
C ASN A 272 -0.41 -12.97 -2.96
N ASN A 273 -0.58 -11.65 -3.06
CA ASN A 273 -1.62 -10.94 -2.28
C ASN A 273 -3.04 -11.08 -2.88
N LEU A 274 -3.18 -11.81 -3.99
CA LEU A 274 -4.46 -12.17 -4.62
C LEU A 274 -4.97 -13.55 -4.17
N SER A 275 -4.53 -14.03 -3.00
CA SER A 275 -4.83 -15.38 -2.47
C SER A 275 -6.33 -15.69 -2.22
N HIS A 276 -7.23 -14.75 -2.56
CA HIS A 276 -8.67 -14.97 -2.63
C HIS A 276 -9.22 -14.36 -3.92
N HIS A 277 -8.83 -14.90 -5.09
CA HIS A 277 -9.61 -14.67 -6.31
C HIS A 277 -10.96 -15.34 -6.11
N HIS A 278 -12.02 -14.53 -5.99
CA HIS A 278 -13.38 -15.03 -6.11
C HIS A 278 -13.65 -15.32 -7.59
N GLN A 279 -14.61 -16.20 -7.87
CA GLN A 279 -15.07 -16.44 -9.23
C GLN A 279 -15.67 -15.13 -9.78
N GLY A 280 -14.99 -14.51 -10.75
CA GLY A 280 -15.46 -13.29 -11.42
C GLY A 280 -16.27 -13.59 -12.68
N PHE A 281 -16.60 -12.53 -13.43
CA PHE A 281 -17.34 -12.57 -14.69
C PHE A 281 -16.49 -11.98 -15.84
N PRO A 282 -15.50 -12.73 -16.40
CA PRO A 282 -14.57 -12.20 -17.40
C PRO A 282 -15.24 -11.64 -18.66
N GLY A 283 -16.35 -12.25 -19.09
CA GLY A 283 -17.14 -11.77 -20.21
C GLY A 283 -17.77 -10.40 -19.95
N LEU A 284 -18.33 -10.20 -18.75
CA LEU A 284 -18.89 -8.91 -18.32
C LEU A 284 -17.82 -7.85 -18.11
N LEU A 285 -16.67 -8.22 -17.53
CA LEU A 285 -15.53 -7.31 -17.40
C LEU A 285 -15.11 -6.78 -18.78
N LYS A 286 -14.93 -7.69 -19.75
CA LYS A 286 -14.58 -7.32 -21.13
C LYS A 286 -15.66 -6.45 -21.77
N PHE A 287 -16.93 -6.76 -21.54
CA PHE A 287 -18.07 -5.98 -22.06
C PHE A 287 -18.08 -4.54 -21.49
N LEU A 288 -17.94 -4.39 -20.18
CA LEU A 288 -17.86 -3.09 -19.50
C LEU A 288 -16.68 -2.25 -20.00
N VAL A 289 -15.48 -2.85 -20.03
CA VAL A 289 -14.25 -2.18 -20.48
C VAL A 289 -14.35 -1.75 -21.94
N SER A 290 -14.87 -2.61 -22.81
CA SER A 290 -15.07 -2.25 -24.23
C SER A 290 -16.12 -1.16 -24.39
N GLY A 291 -17.19 -1.22 -23.60
CA GLY A 291 -18.27 -0.25 -23.59
C GLY A 291 -17.81 1.15 -23.18
N MET A 292 -17.07 1.26 -22.07
CA MET A 292 -16.54 2.54 -21.61
C MET A 292 -15.57 3.16 -22.62
N LEU A 293 -14.77 2.34 -23.32
CA LEU A 293 -13.80 2.84 -24.30
C LEU A 293 -14.48 3.31 -25.59
N LYS A 294 -15.46 2.55 -26.10
CA LYS A 294 -16.19 2.92 -27.30
C LYS A 294 -16.93 4.25 -27.14
N CYS A 295 -17.58 4.46 -26.01
CA CYS A 295 -18.27 5.72 -25.71
C CYS A 295 -17.31 6.88 -25.42
N SER A 296 -16.03 6.59 -25.17
CA SER A 296 -15.02 7.61 -24.93
C SER A 296 -14.28 8.11 -26.17
N GLU A 297 -14.48 7.53 -27.37
CA GLU A 297 -13.66 7.87 -28.54
C GLU A 297 -13.76 9.34 -28.99
N GLU A 298 -14.88 10.01 -28.70
CA GLU A 298 -15.09 11.44 -28.99
C GLU A 298 -14.62 12.34 -27.83
N ASP A 299 -14.72 11.85 -26.59
CA ASP A 299 -14.46 12.62 -25.36
C ASP A 299 -13.17 12.21 -24.62
N VAL A 300 -12.34 11.35 -25.21
CA VAL A 300 -11.20 10.69 -24.53
C VAL A 300 -10.31 11.73 -23.86
N LYS A 301 -9.99 12.83 -24.55
CA LYS A 301 -9.13 13.89 -24.02
C LYS A 301 -9.65 14.50 -22.73
N TYR A 302 -10.98 14.64 -22.59
CA TYR A 302 -11.61 15.15 -21.38
C TYR A 302 -11.55 14.12 -20.25
N LEU A 303 -11.85 12.85 -20.55
CA LEU A 303 -11.80 11.77 -19.54
C LEU A 303 -10.39 11.50 -19.03
N LEU A 304 -9.37 11.69 -19.87
CA LEU A 304 -7.97 11.49 -19.49
C LEU A 304 -7.51 12.49 -18.41
N VAL A 305 -8.13 13.67 -18.33
CA VAL A 305 -7.78 14.72 -17.35
C VAL A 305 -8.80 14.86 -16.21
N ASP A 306 -9.94 14.18 -16.30
CA ASP A 306 -10.91 14.13 -15.20
C ASP A 306 -10.46 13.14 -14.11
N GLN A 307 -10.56 13.58 -12.86
CA GLN A 307 -10.06 12.82 -11.71
C GLN A 307 -10.79 11.47 -11.55
N TYR A 308 -12.11 11.44 -11.77
CA TYR A 308 -12.94 10.29 -11.45
C TYR A 308 -12.88 9.22 -12.54
N SER A 309 -12.96 9.63 -13.80
CA SER A 309 -12.81 8.74 -14.94
C SER A 309 -11.38 8.18 -15.04
N SER A 310 -10.35 8.96 -14.70
CA SER A 310 -8.98 8.44 -14.54
C SER A 310 -8.92 7.30 -13.51
N LEU A 311 -9.59 7.42 -12.35
CA LEU A 311 -9.64 6.35 -11.35
C LEU A 311 -10.36 5.10 -11.88
N VAL A 312 -11.41 5.26 -12.69
CA VAL A 312 -12.09 4.14 -13.36
C VAL A 312 -11.14 3.43 -14.33
N PHE A 313 -10.43 4.17 -15.19
CA PHE A 313 -9.45 3.59 -16.11
C PHE A 313 -8.30 2.90 -15.39
N GLN A 314 -7.76 3.51 -14.33
CA GLN A 314 -6.73 2.89 -13.49
C GLN A 314 -7.20 1.55 -12.90
N THR A 315 -8.46 1.47 -12.48
CA THR A 315 -9.05 0.23 -11.92
C THR A 315 -9.17 -0.83 -13.00
N ALA A 316 -9.71 -0.48 -14.17
CA ALA A 316 -9.81 -1.39 -15.32
C ALA A 316 -8.44 -1.93 -15.73
N LEU A 317 -7.43 -1.06 -15.87
CA LEU A 317 -6.07 -1.47 -16.25
C LEU A 317 -5.44 -2.43 -15.24
N LYS A 318 -5.60 -2.17 -13.93
CA LYS A 318 -5.10 -3.07 -12.88
C LYS A 318 -5.77 -4.45 -12.92
N LEU A 319 -7.07 -4.50 -13.19
CA LEU A 319 -7.81 -5.77 -13.32
C LEU A 319 -7.38 -6.57 -14.57
N LEU A 320 -6.89 -5.87 -15.59
CA LEU A 320 -6.39 -6.47 -16.83
C LEU A 320 -4.89 -6.75 -16.82
N ALA A 321 -4.19 -6.53 -15.71
CA ALA A 321 -2.78 -6.89 -15.58
C ALA A 321 -2.56 -8.37 -15.97
N GLY A 322 -1.57 -8.63 -16.83
CA GLY A 322 -1.27 -9.96 -17.39
C GLY A 322 -2.18 -10.42 -18.54
N HIS A 323 -3.21 -9.63 -18.93
CA HIS A 323 -4.06 -9.92 -20.08
C HIS A 323 -3.59 -9.12 -21.31
N ASP A 324 -2.41 -9.45 -21.82
CA ASP A 324 -1.68 -8.65 -22.82
C ASP A 324 -2.49 -8.27 -24.04
N GLN A 325 -3.28 -9.21 -24.60
CA GLN A 325 -4.10 -8.92 -25.78
C GLN A 325 -5.15 -7.82 -25.52
N GLN A 326 -5.69 -7.74 -24.31
CA GLN A 326 -6.65 -6.70 -23.96
C GLN A 326 -5.92 -5.38 -23.72
N LEU A 327 -4.78 -5.41 -23.02
CA LEU A 327 -3.96 -4.23 -22.76
C LEU A 327 -3.46 -3.56 -24.05
N LEU A 328 -3.01 -4.35 -25.02
CA LEU A 328 -2.61 -3.88 -26.37
C LEU A 328 -3.77 -3.23 -27.15
N GLN A 329 -5.03 -3.49 -26.79
CA GLN A 329 -6.18 -2.85 -27.43
C GLN A 329 -6.60 -1.56 -26.71
N ILE A 330 -6.45 -1.52 -25.40
CA ILE A 330 -6.99 -0.46 -24.54
C ILE A 330 -6.00 0.69 -24.39
N ILE A 331 -4.74 0.39 -24.12
CA ILE A 331 -3.73 1.41 -23.83
C ILE A 331 -3.53 2.37 -25.01
N PRO A 332 -3.47 1.94 -26.29
CA PRO A 332 -3.37 2.88 -27.41
C PRO A 332 -4.52 3.90 -27.44
N VAL A 333 -5.75 3.49 -27.10
CA VAL A 333 -6.91 4.40 -27.01
C VAL A 333 -6.69 5.44 -25.90
N LEU A 334 -6.13 5.04 -24.76
CA LEU A 334 -5.80 5.93 -23.64
C LEU A 334 -4.57 6.83 -23.90
N LEU A 335 -3.77 6.50 -24.91
CA LEU A 335 -2.69 7.33 -25.43
C LEU A 335 -3.17 8.23 -26.60
N ASP A 336 -4.49 8.28 -26.87
CA ASP A 336 -5.09 8.97 -28.02
C ASP A 336 -4.51 8.52 -29.38
N CYS A 337 -4.07 7.26 -29.46
CA CYS A 337 -3.53 6.62 -30.66
C CYS A 337 -4.59 5.68 -31.26
N ARG A 338 -5.24 6.10 -32.35
CA ARG A 338 -6.40 5.40 -32.94
C ARG A 338 -5.96 4.19 -33.78
N LYS A 339 -6.75 3.11 -33.72
CA LYS A 339 -6.48 1.82 -34.40
C LYS A 339 -6.35 1.92 -35.93
N GLU A 340 -6.93 2.92 -36.58
CA GLU A 340 -6.90 3.07 -38.05
C GLU A 340 -5.48 3.30 -38.59
N ASN A 341 -4.54 3.75 -37.75
CA ASN A 341 -3.19 4.12 -38.13
C ASN A 341 -2.10 3.17 -37.59
N LEU A 342 -2.48 2.10 -36.90
CA LEU A 342 -1.53 1.21 -36.21
C LEU A 342 -1.20 -0.02 -37.08
N THR A 343 0.04 -0.13 -37.51
CA THR A 343 0.59 -1.39 -38.06
C THR A 343 1.00 -2.32 -36.92
N GLU A 344 1.01 -3.63 -37.15
CA GLU A 344 1.46 -4.61 -36.14
C GLU A 344 2.85 -4.24 -35.59
N GLY A 345 2.94 -3.96 -34.28
CA GLY A 345 4.17 -3.53 -33.62
C GLY A 345 4.45 -2.01 -33.60
N ASN A 346 3.49 -1.16 -34.00
CA ASN A 346 3.62 0.30 -33.99
C ASN A 346 2.32 0.94 -33.49
N PHE A 347 2.19 1.09 -32.16
CA PHE A 347 0.98 1.51 -31.47
C PHE A 347 0.88 3.02 -31.21
N ILE A 348 1.98 3.77 -31.35
CA ILE A 348 2.06 5.19 -30.94
C ILE A 348 2.45 6.07 -32.12
N GLU A 349 1.58 7.02 -32.48
CA GLU A 349 1.86 8.00 -33.52
C GLU A 349 2.81 9.11 -33.02
N MET A 350 3.82 9.45 -33.82
CA MET A 350 4.79 10.49 -33.44
C MET A 350 4.17 11.89 -33.31
N THR A 351 3.06 12.14 -34.00
CA THR A 351 2.26 13.38 -33.90
C THR A 351 1.60 13.54 -32.53
N ALA A 352 1.23 12.43 -31.88
CA ALA A 352 0.57 12.43 -30.56
C ALA A 352 1.55 12.63 -29.39
N VAL A 353 2.85 12.38 -29.59
CA VAL A 353 3.86 12.39 -28.51
C VAL A 353 3.88 13.72 -27.73
N SER A 354 3.80 14.86 -28.43
CA SER A 354 3.84 16.17 -27.75
C SER A 354 2.62 16.37 -26.84
N ASP A 355 1.44 15.99 -27.31
CA ASP A 355 0.19 16.08 -26.55
C ASP A 355 0.23 15.15 -25.34
N ILE A 356 0.72 13.92 -25.52
CA ILE A 356 0.88 12.94 -24.45
C ILE A 356 1.84 13.47 -23.35
N VAL A 357 2.99 14.05 -23.73
CA VAL A 357 3.94 14.63 -22.76
C VAL A 357 3.32 15.78 -21.98
N GLU A 358 2.49 16.61 -22.62
CA GLU A 358 1.79 17.69 -21.92
C GLU A 358 0.71 17.14 -20.98
N LEU A 359 -0.05 16.11 -21.39
CA LEU A 359 -1.00 15.44 -20.52
C LEU A 359 -0.33 14.82 -19.28
N MET A 360 0.91 14.31 -19.36
CA MET A 360 1.65 13.80 -18.19
C MET A 360 1.95 14.87 -17.13
N LYS A 361 1.71 16.15 -17.42
CA LYS A 361 1.80 17.26 -16.47
C LYS A 361 0.47 17.49 -15.72
N GLU A 362 -0.62 16.87 -16.17
CA GLU A 362 -1.91 16.88 -15.47
C GLU A 362 -1.97 15.82 -14.37
N ALA A 363 -2.63 16.15 -13.24
CA ALA A 363 -2.67 15.28 -12.07
C ALA A 363 -3.42 13.95 -12.32
N ALA A 364 -4.59 14.01 -12.96
CA ALA A 364 -5.38 12.83 -13.24
C ALA A 364 -4.66 11.90 -14.24
N TYR A 365 -4.09 12.46 -15.32
CA TYR A 365 -3.44 11.66 -16.35
C TYR A 365 -2.08 11.12 -15.91
N SER A 366 -1.30 11.87 -15.13
CA SER A 366 -0.03 11.34 -14.59
C SER A 366 -0.24 10.08 -13.74
N HIS A 367 -1.27 10.07 -12.88
CA HIS A 367 -1.63 8.86 -12.12
C HIS A 367 -2.12 7.72 -13.00
N LEU A 368 -2.87 8.01 -14.07
CA LEU A 368 -3.25 7.01 -15.06
C LEU A 368 -2.03 6.41 -15.76
N MET A 369 -1.08 7.26 -16.16
CA MET A 369 0.15 6.83 -16.83
C MET A 369 1.06 5.99 -15.93
N GLU A 370 1.11 6.27 -14.63
CA GLU A 370 1.79 5.40 -13.66
C GLU A 370 1.25 3.97 -13.72
N VAL A 371 -0.07 3.80 -13.83
CA VAL A 371 -0.71 2.47 -13.95
C VAL A 371 -0.48 1.87 -15.33
N ILE A 372 -0.60 2.65 -16.41
CA ILE A 372 -0.31 2.19 -17.78
C ILE A 372 1.09 1.57 -17.83
N LEU A 373 2.11 2.28 -17.34
CA LEU A 373 3.50 1.78 -17.32
C LEU A 373 3.67 0.49 -16.51
N ALA A 374 2.93 0.37 -15.40
CA ALA A 374 3.00 -0.80 -14.54
C ALA A 374 2.42 -2.06 -15.19
N VAL A 375 1.32 -1.93 -15.94
CA VAL A 375 0.63 -3.08 -16.54
C VAL A 375 1.01 -3.34 -17.99
N SER A 376 1.68 -2.40 -18.67
CA SER A 376 1.98 -2.51 -20.10
C SER A 376 2.77 -3.78 -20.47
N PRO A 377 2.33 -4.51 -21.51
CA PRO A 377 3.13 -5.55 -22.14
C PRO A 377 4.48 -5.00 -22.63
N GLU A 378 5.49 -5.86 -22.69
CA GLU A 378 6.88 -5.49 -23.01
C GLU A 378 6.98 -4.66 -24.29
N SER A 379 6.39 -5.13 -25.39
CA SER A 379 6.43 -4.43 -26.68
C SER A 379 5.88 -2.99 -26.62
N LEU A 380 4.82 -2.78 -25.84
CA LEU A 380 4.20 -1.46 -25.71
C LEU A 380 4.98 -0.57 -24.75
N TYR A 381 5.54 -1.16 -23.69
CA TYR A 381 6.46 -0.46 -22.79
C TYR A 381 7.67 0.08 -23.56
N ASP A 382 8.30 -0.75 -24.38
CA ASP A 382 9.50 -0.39 -25.16
C ASP A 382 9.20 0.72 -26.18
N GLU A 383 8.02 0.67 -26.79
CA GLU A 383 7.57 1.70 -27.72
C GLU A 383 7.33 3.04 -27.00
N MET A 384 6.62 3.02 -25.87
CA MET A 384 6.43 4.22 -25.03
C MET A 384 7.77 4.80 -24.59
N PHE A 385 8.68 3.94 -24.11
CA PHE A 385 10.03 4.34 -23.71
C PHE A 385 10.74 5.06 -24.85
N THR A 386 10.76 4.45 -26.03
CA THR A 386 11.50 4.92 -27.20
C THR A 386 10.93 6.21 -27.79
N LYS A 387 9.61 6.29 -27.96
CA LYS A 387 8.96 7.41 -28.67
C LYS A 387 8.61 8.58 -27.78
N ILE A 388 8.16 8.31 -26.55
CA ILE A 388 7.67 9.33 -25.63
C ILE A 388 8.79 9.77 -24.69
N PHE A 389 9.35 8.84 -23.91
CA PHE A 389 10.19 9.21 -22.78
C PHE A 389 11.62 9.62 -23.15
N ARG A 390 12.24 9.00 -24.18
CA ARG A 390 13.65 9.23 -24.53
C ARG A 390 14.05 10.70 -24.63
N LYS A 391 13.16 11.57 -25.11
CA LYS A 391 13.44 13.02 -25.31
C LYS A 391 13.03 13.91 -24.13
N SER A 392 12.20 13.42 -23.20
CA SER A 392 11.54 14.23 -22.17
C SER A 392 11.80 13.75 -20.74
N LEU A 393 12.71 12.79 -20.52
CA LEU A 393 13.01 12.24 -19.19
C LEU A 393 13.29 13.31 -18.12
N PHE A 394 14.23 14.23 -18.37
CA PHE A 394 14.60 15.24 -17.37
C PHE A 394 13.50 16.29 -17.17
N GLU A 395 12.83 16.70 -18.25
CA GLU A 395 11.69 17.63 -18.19
C GLU A 395 10.59 17.07 -17.29
N LEU A 396 10.16 15.82 -17.55
CA LEU A 396 9.13 15.15 -16.76
C LEU A 396 9.60 14.90 -15.32
N SER A 397 10.85 14.49 -15.11
CA SER A 397 11.42 14.26 -13.77
C SER A 397 11.40 15.52 -12.90
N SER A 398 11.52 16.70 -13.51
CA SER A 398 11.53 17.99 -12.82
C SER A 398 10.12 18.51 -12.51
N HIS A 399 9.10 18.01 -13.22
CA HIS A 399 7.72 18.46 -13.10
C HIS A 399 7.02 17.93 -11.84
N GLN A 400 6.01 18.66 -11.33
CA GLN A 400 5.29 18.29 -10.09
C GLN A 400 4.47 16.99 -10.20
N CYS A 401 3.90 16.70 -11.38
CA CYS A 401 3.12 15.49 -11.69
C CYS A 401 3.98 14.46 -12.45
N GLY A 402 4.48 14.84 -13.63
CA GLY A 402 5.34 14.01 -14.48
C GLY A 402 6.48 13.24 -13.77
N ASN A 403 7.02 13.74 -12.66
CA ASN A 403 8.07 13.00 -11.94
C ASN A 403 7.58 11.63 -11.44
N PHE A 404 6.30 11.50 -11.05
CA PHE A 404 5.73 10.23 -10.62
C PHE A 404 5.60 9.24 -11.78
N VAL A 405 5.30 9.75 -12.99
CA VAL A 405 5.34 8.95 -14.22
C VAL A 405 6.75 8.42 -14.48
N VAL A 406 7.78 9.27 -14.32
CA VAL A 406 9.17 8.81 -14.47
C VAL A 406 9.55 7.81 -13.39
N GLN A 407 9.10 7.99 -12.14
CA GLN A 407 9.31 6.98 -11.10
C GLN A 407 8.70 5.62 -11.49
N ALA A 408 7.48 5.62 -12.02
CA ALA A 408 6.83 4.41 -12.51
C ALA A 408 7.58 3.80 -13.70
N LEU A 409 8.02 4.62 -14.67
CA LEU A 409 8.83 4.19 -15.80
C LEU A 409 10.10 3.48 -15.31
N VAL A 410 10.92 4.17 -14.51
CA VAL A 410 12.18 3.63 -13.99
C VAL A 410 11.96 2.33 -13.23
N SER A 411 10.94 2.26 -12.37
CA SER A 411 10.65 1.08 -11.56
C SER A 411 10.29 -0.15 -12.40
N HIS A 412 9.74 0.07 -13.59
CA HIS A 412 9.32 -0.94 -14.55
C HIS A 412 10.28 -1.10 -15.74
N ALA A 413 11.50 -0.53 -15.72
CA ALA A 413 12.49 -0.80 -16.77
C ALA A 413 12.74 -2.32 -16.93
N ARG A 414 12.73 -2.81 -18.17
CA ARG A 414 12.77 -4.23 -18.52
C ARG A 414 14.19 -4.77 -18.58
N ASP A 415 15.10 -3.98 -19.15
CA ASP A 415 16.46 -4.42 -19.46
C ASP A 415 17.53 -3.38 -19.07
N GLN A 416 18.80 -3.77 -19.24
CA GLN A 416 19.95 -2.94 -18.90
C GLN A 416 20.18 -1.78 -19.88
N GLU A 417 19.77 -1.90 -21.15
CA GLU A 417 19.92 -0.84 -22.16
C GLU A 417 19.00 0.35 -21.84
N GLN A 418 17.77 0.07 -21.45
CA GLN A 418 16.83 1.07 -20.95
C GLN A 418 17.40 1.78 -19.73
N MET A 419 17.99 1.04 -18.79
CA MET A 419 18.59 1.61 -17.59
C MET A 419 19.83 2.45 -17.91
N GLU A 420 20.67 2.03 -18.85
CA GLU A 420 21.81 2.81 -19.35
C GLU A 420 21.34 4.15 -19.94
N PHE A 421 20.33 4.14 -20.80
CA PHE A 421 19.78 5.37 -21.37
C PHE A 421 19.19 6.31 -20.29
N ILE A 422 18.43 5.74 -19.35
CA ILE A 422 17.88 6.50 -18.22
C ILE A 422 19.03 7.14 -17.41
N TRP A 423 20.08 6.37 -17.15
CA TRP A 423 21.24 6.82 -16.39
C TRP A 423 21.97 7.98 -17.08
N GLU A 424 22.22 7.90 -18.39
CA GLU A 424 22.85 8.99 -19.15
C GLU A 424 22.08 10.31 -19.03
N LYS A 425 20.75 10.27 -18.97
CA LYS A 425 19.91 11.46 -18.89
C LYS A 425 19.71 11.98 -17.47
N LEU A 426 19.58 11.10 -16.48
CA LEU A 426 19.19 11.48 -15.11
C LEU A 426 20.34 11.40 -14.10
N GLY A 427 21.33 10.52 -14.29
CA GLY A 427 22.46 10.34 -13.38
C GLY A 427 23.24 11.64 -13.09
N PRO A 428 23.66 12.40 -14.13
CA PRO A 428 24.32 13.70 -13.95
C PRO A 428 23.44 14.78 -13.29
N LYS A 429 22.13 14.51 -13.13
CA LYS A 429 21.11 15.45 -12.66
C LYS A 429 20.65 15.18 -11.23
N PHE A 430 21.31 14.28 -10.49
CA PHE A 430 20.91 13.95 -9.12
C PHE A 430 20.83 15.17 -8.20
N ARG A 431 21.84 16.06 -8.22
CA ARG A 431 21.82 17.28 -7.42
C ARG A 431 20.63 18.17 -7.76
N ASP A 432 20.43 18.45 -9.04
CA ASP A 432 19.31 19.26 -9.55
C ASP A 432 17.96 18.67 -9.08
N LEU A 433 17.77 17.35 -9.18
CA LEU A 433 16.55 16.67 -8.75
C LEU A 433 16.34 16.75 -7.23
N LEU A 434 17.39 16.62 -6.42
CA LEU A 434 17.28 16.78 -4.96
C LEU A 434 16.91 18.23 -4.57
N GLU A 435 17.52 19.22 -5.22
CA GLU A 435 17.21 20.64 -5.04
C GLU A 435 15.76 20.97 -5.40
N MET A 436 15.21 20.32 -6.45
CA MET A 436 13.81 20.43 -6.85
C MET A 436 12.84 19.57 -6.01
N GLY A 437 13.33 18.87 -4.98
CA GLY A 437 12.52 18.00 -4.11
C GLY A 437 12.06 16.69 -4.77
N LYS A 438 12.69 16.27 -5.88
CA LYS A 438 12.33 15.09 -6.69
C LYS A 438 13.09 13.82 -6.28
N SER A 439 13.29 13.66 -4.97
CA SER A 439 14.04 12.53 -4.39
C SER A 439 13.45 11.14 -4.71
N GLY A 440 12.15 11.05 -5.01
CA GLY A 440 11.51 9.79 -5.44
C GLY A 440 12.04 9.24 -6.76
N VAL A 441 12.47 10.11 -7.69
CA VAL A 441 13.11 9.68 -8.96
C VAL A 441 14.42 8.97 -8.68
N ILE A 442 15.23 9.53 -7.77
CA ILE A 442 16.51 8.94 -7.35
C ILE A 442 16.29 7.63 -6.60
N ALA A 443 15.30 7.57 -5.71
CA ALA A 443 14.95 6.33 -5.02
C ALA A 443 14.58 5.22 -6.00
N SER A 444 13.82 5.55 -7.05
CA SER A 444 13.44 4.60 -8.11
C SER A 444 14.66 4.13 -8.92
N LEU A 445 15.59 5.03 -9.26
CA LEU A 445 16.84 4.66 -9.96
C LEU A 445 17.71 3.71 -9.14
N ILE A 446 17.83 3.96 -7.83
CA ILE A 446 18.57 3.10 -6.92
C ILE A 446 17.93 1.71 -6.83
N ALA A 447 16.60 1.65 -6.64
CA ALA A 447 15.88 0.39 -6.55
C ALA A 447 15.92 -0.42 -7.85
N THR A 448 15.83 0.24 -9.01
CA THR A 448 15.92 -0.41 -10.32
C THR A 448 17.33 -0.88 -10.64
N SER A 449 18.35 -0.09 -10.31
CA SER A 449 19.76 -0.48 -10.41
C SER A 449 20.03 -1.79 -9.69
N GLN A 450 19.47 -1.97 -8.48
CA GLN A 450 19.55 -3.23 -7.73
C GLN A 450 18.82 -4.37 -8.43
N ARG A 451 17.58 -4.13 -8.89
CA ARG A 451 16.75 -5.17 -9.53
C ARG A 451 17.37 -5.70 -10.83
N LEU A 452 18.02 -4.83 -11.60
CA LEU A 452 18.62 -5.15 -12.90
C LEU A 452 20.13 -5.44 -12.82
N HIS A 453 20.73 -5.35 -11.62
CA HIS A 453 22.16 -5.52 -11.38
C HIS A 453 23.02 -4.68 -12.34
N THR A 454 22.70 -3.40 -12.47
CA THR A 454 23.38 -2.47 -13.38
C THR A 454 23.54 -1.08 -12.75
N HIS A 455 24.63 -0.39 -13.09
CA HIS A 455 24.95 0.96 -12.61
C HIS A 455 25.01 1.11 -11.07
N GLU A 456 25.18 0.03 -10.32
CA GLU A 456 25.08 0.00 -8.85
C GLU A 456 26.12 0.91 -8.17
N HIS A 457 27.35 0.90 -8.70
CA HIS A 457 28.43 1.77 -8.22
C HIS A 457 28.16 3.24 -8.58
N GLU A 458 27.72 3.47 -9.81
CA GLU A 458 27.46 4.78 -10.39
C GLU A 458 26.34 5.51 -9.63
N VAL A 459 25.21 4.84 -9.34
CA VAL A 459 24.08 5.42 -8.59
C VAL A 459 24.48 5.76 -7.16
N CYS A 460 25.24 4.89 -6.48
CA CYS A 460 25.73 5.14 -5.12
C CYS A 460 26.68 6.34 -5.10
N LYS A 461 27.63 6.37 -6.03
CA LYS A 461 28.59 7.47 -6.13
C LYS A 461 27.90 8.80 -6.43
N ALA A 462 27.03 8.85 -7.43
CA ALA A 462 26.33 10.08 -7.80
C ALA A 462 25.44 10.61 -6.68
N LEU A 463 24.79 9.74 -5.90
CA LEU A 463 24.02 10.15 -4.72
C LEU A 463 24.93 10.77 -3.65
N ALA A 464 26.07 10.14 -3.34
CA ALA A 464 27.03 10.70 -2.39
C ALA A 464 27.56 12.06 -2.87
N ASP A 465 27.96 12.16 -4.14
CA ASP A 465 28.46 13.38 -4.77
C ASP A 465 27.40 14.50 -4.82
N ALA A 466 26.12 14.15 -4.95
CA ALA A 466 25.01 15.11 -4.97
C ALA A 466 24.74 15.76 -3.61
N VAL A 467 25.03 15.06 -2.51
CA VAL A 467 24.85 15.58 -1.15
C VAL A 467 26.16 16.09 -0.52
N CYS A 468 27.32 15.77 -1.09
CA CYS A 468 28.63 16.29 -0.65
C CYS A 468 28.96 17.65 -1.29
N LEU A 469 29.77 18.46 -0.60
CA LEU A 469 30.47 19.58 -1.23
C LEU A 469 31.74 19.08 -1.95
N PRO A 470 32.24 19.81 -2.96
CA PRO A 470 33.49 19.45 -3.63
C PRO A 470 34.64 19.28 -2.63
N ASN A 471 35.37 18.16 -2.71
CA ASN A 471 36.51 17.81 -1.85
C ASN A 471 36.17 17.58 -0.36
N GLU A 472 34.89 17.43 -0.02
CA GLU A 472 34.47 17.16 1.34
C GLU A 472 34.58 15.67 1.70
N SER A 473 34.94 15.38 2.95
CA SER A 473 34.89 14.00 3.47
C SER A 473 33.46 13.48 3.45
N PRO A 474 33.20 12.20 3.06
CA PRO A 474 31.85 11.64 3.01
C PRO A 474 31.21 11.38 4.40
N ARG A 475 31.76 11.96 5.48
CA ARG A 475 31.33 11.71 6.87
C ARG A 475 29.89 12.14 7.16
N SER A 476 29.34 13.08 6.39
CA SER A 476 27.98 13.60 6.61
C SER A 476 26.98 13.25 5.49
N VAL A 477 27.32 12.28 4.63
CA VAL A 477 26.41 11.81 3.56
C VAL A 477 25.09 11.31 4.14
N VAL A 478 25.14 10.46 5.16
CA VAL A 478 23.93 9.90 5.80
C VAL A 478 23.15 10.99 6.51
N ASP A 479 23.83 11.86 7.28
CA ASP A 479 23.21 12.98 7.99
C ASP A 479 22.37 13.86 7.07
N ARG A 480 22.94 14.22 5.91
CA ARG A 480 22.30 15.08 4.91
C ARG A 480 21.15 14.39 4.20
N ILE A 481 21.23 13.08 3.96
CA ILE A 481 20.14 12.33 3.35
C ILE A 481 18.98 12.15 4.34
N LEU A 482 19.27 11.90 5.63
CA LEU A 482 18.24 11.84 6.67
C LEU A 482 17.48 13.16 6.80
N PHE A 483 18.14 14.29 6.58
CA PHE A 483 17.54 15.63 6.63
C PHE A 483 17.59 16.35 5.29
N LEU A 484 17.23 15.62 4.22
CA LEU A 484 17.35 16.09 2.84
C LEU A 484 16.74 17.48 2.61
N GLU A 485 15.50 17.68 3.06
CA GLU A 485 14.81 18.96 2.92
C GLU A 485 15.50 20.09 3.69
N SER A 486 15.93 19.85 4.93
CA SER A 486 16.66 20.84 5.73
C SER A 486 18.00 21.21 5.09
N TYR A 487 18.74 20.21 4.60
CA TYR A 487 20.01 20.43 3.93
C TYR A 487 19.82 21.22 2.63
N PHE A 488 18.87 20.83 1.78
CA PHE A 488 18.63 21.50 0.50
C PHE A 488 17.94 22.86 0.63
N ALA A 489 17.21 23.13 1.72
CA ALA A 489 16.69 24.46 2.05
C ALA A 489 17.74 25.44 2.60
N CYS A 490 18.88 24.94 3.10
CA CYS A 490 19.95 25.80 3.63
C CYS A 490 20.62 26.60 2.52
N VAL A 491 20.70 27.93 2.66
CA VAL A 491 21.30 28.83 1.65
C VAL A 491 22.80 28.54 1.50
N GLU A 492 23.51 28.40 2.61
CA GLU A 492 24.95 28.12 2.62
C GLU A 492 25.20 26.72 3.19
N LYS A 493 25.39 25.75 2.28
CA LYS A 493 25.53 24.32 2.63
C LYS A 493 26.68 24.02 3.59
N SER A 494 27.78 24.78 3.53
CA SER A 494 28.93 24.66 4.44
C SER A 494 28.57 24.96 5.90
N ASN A 495 27.52 25.76 6.13
CA ASN A 495 27.04 26.15 7.45
C ASN A 495 25.88 25.28 7.94
N TRP A 496 25.43 24.30 7.15
CA TRP A 496 24.37 23.41 7.58
C TRP A 496 24.80 22.59 8.81
N LYS A 497 23.92 22.50 9.79
CA LYS A 497 24.12 21.76 11.04
C LYS A 497 22.97 20.80 11.25
N TRP A 498 23.22 19.79 12.08
CA TRP A 498 22.21 18.84 12.51
C TRP A 498 20.98 19.55 13.10
N PRO A 499 19.77 19.33 12.55
CA PRO A 499 18.55 19.97 13.02
C PRO A 499 17.93 19.17 14.18
N SER A 500 18.45 19.33 15.39
CA SER A 500 17.99 18.59 16.58
C SER A 500 16.48 18.69 16.81
N GLY A 501 15.84 17.54 16.98
CA GLY A 501 14.40 17.39 17.22
C GLY A 501 13.56 17.48 15.94
N ALA A 502 14.17 17.64 14.77
CA ALA A 502 13.44 17.61 13.50
C ALA A 502 13.09 16.18 13.10
N LYS A 503 11.97 16.02 12.39
CA LYS A 503 11.57 14.73 11.84
C LYS A 503 12.47 14.36 10.66
N ILE A 504 12.87 13.09 10.57
CA ILE A 504 13.67 12.59 9.44
C ILE A 504 12.82 12.56 8.17
N HIS A 505 13.45 12.92 7.06
CA HIS A 505 12.83 12.94 5.74
C HIS A 505 12.50 11.52 5.28
N VAL A 506 11.21 11.24 5.03
CA VAL A 506 10.71 9.88 4.72
C VAL A 506 11.41 9.28 3.51
N MET A 507 11.48 10.01 2.39
CA MET A 507 12.14 9.49 1.18
C MET A 507 13.66 9.38 1.38
N GLY A 508 14.26 10.24 2.21
CA GLY A 508 15.68 10.15 2.54
C GLY A 508 16.00 8.86 3.29
N SER A 509 15.18 8.51 4.28
CA SER A 509 15.26 7.21 4.96
C SER A 509 15.07 6.03 3.99
N LEU A 510 14.09 6.10 3.08
CA LEU A 510 13.85 5.02 2.10
C LEU A 510 15.02 4.86 1.12
N ILE A 511 15.63 5.96 0.67
CA ILE A 511 16.85 5.95 -0.14
C ILE A 511 17.97 5.23 0.62
N LEU A 512 18.19 5.56 1.90
CA LEU A 512 19.23 4.92 2.70
C LEU A 512 18.94 3.43 2.94
N GLN A 513 17.68 3.07 3.19
CA GLN A 513 17.26 1.67 3.31
C GLN A 513 17.57 0.88 2.03
N ALA A 514 17.33 1.47 0.86
CA ALA A 514 17.69 0.86 -0.41
C ALA A 514 19.21 0.79 -0.57
N VAL A 515 19.95 1.87 -0.31
CA VAL A 515 21.42 1.90 -0.41
C VAL A 515 22.07 0.81 0.44
N PHE A 516 21.64 0.59 1.68
CA PHE A 516 22.22 -0.44 2.55
C PHE A 516 21.97 -1.89 2.10
N LYS A 517 21.22 -2.12 1.02
CA LYS A 517 21.09 -3.44 0.38
C LYS A 517 22.18 -3.74 -0.65
N PHE A 518 22.95 -2.74 -1.11
CA PHE A 518 24.07 -2.98 -2.03
C PHE A 518 25.25 -3.65 -1.33
N HIS A 519 26.15 -4.22 -2.13
CA HIS A 519 27.39 -4.81 -1.64
C HIS A 519 28.27 -3.77 -0.93
N ASN A 520 28.89 -4.17 0.17
CA ASN A 520 29.70 -3.36 1.08
C ASN A 520 30.70 -2.46 0.34
N GLN A 521 31.33 -2.97 -0.71
CA GLN A 521 32.34 -2.23 -1.49
C GLN A 521 31.80 -0.93 -2.10
N LEU A 522 30.51 -0.91 -2.47
CA LEU A 522 29.86 0.23 -3.13
C LEU A 522 29.38 1.29 -2.13
N ILE A 523 29.19 0.89 -0.86
CA ILE A 523 28.52 1.72 0.15
C ILE A 523 29.44 2.17 1.29
N GLN A 524 30.76 2.09 1.11
CA GLN A 524 31.73 2.57 2.10
C GLN A 524 31.48 4.02 2.57
N PRO A 525 31.16 5.00 1.70
CA PRO A 525 30.86 6.37 2.14
C PRO A 525 29.73 6.44 3.17
N TYR A 526 28.66 5.65 2.96
CA TYR A 526 27.48 5.61 3.82
C TYR A 526 27.77 4.92 5.15
N ILE A 527 28.50 3.80 5.13
CA ILE A 527 28.90 3.09 6.35
C ILE A 527 29.84 3.96 7.18
N MET A 528 30.81 4.63 6.54
CA MET A 528 31.71 5.55 7.21
C MET A 528 30.93 6.70 7.85
N SER A 529 29.99 7.30 7.12
CA SER A 529 29.14 8.38 7.62
C SER A 529 28.35 7.94 8.86
N LEU A 530 27.51 6.91 8.73
CA LEU A 530 26.64 6.41 9.82
C LEU A 530 27.46 5.99 11.06
N THR A 531 28.57 5.27 10.86
CA THR A 531 29.41 4.82 11.99
C THR A 531 30.27 5.93 12.59
N SER A 532 30.39 7.09 11.94
CA SER A 532 31.10 8.26 12.46
C SER A 532 30.22 9.26 13.21
N MET A 533 28.89 9.19 13.06
CA MET A 533 27.92 10.07 13.72
C MET A 533 28.11 10.18 15.24
N GLU A 534 27.84 11.33 15.83
CA GLU A 534 27.92 11.50 17.28
C GLU A 534 26.86 10.67 18.03
N VAL A 535 27.12 10.37 19.31
CA VAL A 535 26.25 9.50 20.13
C VAL A 535 24.81 10.04 20.18
N ASP A 536 24.66 11.34 20.43
CA ASP A 536 23.35 12.00 20.55
C ASP A 536 22.57 11.93 19.23
N HIS A 537 23.25 12.11 18.09
CA HIS A 537 22.63 11.98 16.77
C HIS A 537 22.20 10.54 16.47
N VAL A 538 23.00 9.54 16.82
CA VAL A 538 22.63 8.12 16.63
C VAL A 538 21.40 7.76 17.48
N LEU A 539 21.32 8.29 18.71
CA LEU A 539 20.17 8.11 19.57
C LEU A 539 18.91 8.77 19.00
N GLU A 540 19.03 9.97 18.46
CA GLU A 540 17.92 10.69 17.80
C GLU A 540 17.41 9.92 16.57
N VAL A 541 18.32 9.42 15.73
CA VAL A 541 17.98 8.57 14.57
C VAL A 541 17.27 7.30 15.01
N ALA A 542 17.73 6.64 16.08
CA ALA A 542 17.12 5.42 16.58
C ALA A 542 15.70 5.64 17.15
N LYS A 543 15.37 6.86 17.60
CA LYS A 543 14.03 7.21 18.12
C LYS A 543 13.04 7.60 17.02
N ASP A 544 13.52 8.08 15.88
CA ASP A 544 12.67 8.40 14.73
C ASP A 544 12.24 7.14 13.97
N VAL A 545 11.03 7.13 13.40
CA VAL A 545 10.48 5.98 12.66
C VAL A 545 11.28 5.66 11.40
N GLY A 546 11.64 6.66 10.60
CA GLY A 546 12.47 6.49 9.40
C GLY A 546 13.93 6.24 9.74
N GLY A 547 14.45 6.93 10.76
CA GLY A 547 15.82 6.72 11.24
C GLY A 547 16.05 5.30 11.77
N ALA A 548 15.12 4.77 12.57
CA ALA A 548 15.12 3.39 13.04
C ALA A 548 15.23 2.40 11.87
N ARG A 549 14.42 2.58 10.81
CA ARG A 549 14.50 1.73 9.61
C ARG A 549 15.82 1.84 8.87
N THR A 550 16.43 3.02 8.83
CA THR A 550 17.78 3.20 8.28
C THR A 550 18.84 2.42 9.06
N ILE A 551 18.78 2.47 10.40
CA ILE A 551 19.69 1.68 11.26
C ILE A 551 19.45 0.19 11.05
N GLU A 552 18.20 -0.26 11.01
CA GLU A 552 17.84 -1.65 10.75
C GLU A 552 18.40 -2.14 9.41
N ALA A 553 18.25 -1.36 8.34
CA ALA A 553 18.79 -1.70 7.03
C ALA A 553 20.33 -1.81 7.05
N PHE A 554 21.02 -0.90 7.74
CA PHE A 554 22.47 -1.02 7.94
C PHE A 554 22.85 -2.27 8.75
N LEU A 555 22.09 -2.63 9.78
CA LEU A 555 22.35 -3.83 10.58
C LEU A 555 22.11 -5.13 9.79
N ASP A 556 21.21 -5.09 8.80
CA ASP A 556 20.94 -6.21 7.88
C ASP A 556 21.90 -6.25 6.67
N SER A 557 22.63 -5.17 6.38
CA SER A 557 23.61 -5.10 5.30
C SER A 557 24.79 -6.07 5.46
N ASP A 558 25.64 -6.20 4.46
CA ASP A 558 26.88 -6.98 4.51
C ASP A 558 28.08 -6.22 5.14
N ALA A 559 27.81 -5.08 5.82
CA ALA A 559 28.81 -4.37 6.61
C ALA A 559 29.45 -5.30 7.66
N SER A 560 30.74 -5.08 7.94
CA SER A 560 31.48 -5.94 8.86
C SER A 560 30.90 -5.87 10.27
N GLY A 561 31.00 -6.98 11.02
CA GLY A 561 30.57 -7.01 12.43
C GLY A 561 31.24 -5.92 13.26
N LYS A 562 32.50 -5.55 12.97
CA LYS A 562 33.19 -4.43 13.63
C LYS A 562 32.47 -3.09 13.40
N GLN A 563 32.05 -2.80 12.17
CA GLN A 563 31.31 -1.59 11.83
C GLN A 563 29.93 -1.58 12.50
N LYS A 564 29.20 -2.70 12.46
CA LYS A 564 27.91 -2.84 13.15
C LYS A 564 28.04 -2.63 14.66
N HIS A 565 28.99 -3.30 15.31
CA HIS A 565 29.27 -3.13 16.73
C HIS A 565 29.66 -1.68 17.10
N ARG A 566 30.35 -0.95 16.21
CA ARG A 566 30.70 0.46 16.45
C ARG A 566 29.47 1.34 16.59
N LEU A 567 28.44 1.12 15.76
CA LEU A 567 27.17 1.84 15.87
C LEU A 567 26.40 1.41 17.12
N ILE A 568 26.27 0.09 17.35
CA ILE A 568 25.52 -0.46 18.49
C ILE A 568 26.10 0.02 19.82
N ASN A 569 27.43 0.12 19.95
CA ASN A 569 28.07 0.63 21.16
C ASN A 569 27.66 2.07 21.51
N LYS A 570 27.28 2.89 20.54
CA LYS A 570 26.80 4.27 20.78
C LYS A 570 25.40 4.30 21.40
N LEU A 571 24.63 3.23 21.30
CA LEU A 571 23.28 3.10 21.89
C LEU A 571 23.29 2.47 23.29
N ARG A 572 24.47 2.10 23.81
CA ARG A 572 24.61 1.51 25.13
C ARG A 572 24.12 2.47 26.21
N GLY A 573 23.32 1.98 27.15
CA GLY A 573 22.65 2.79 28.18
C GLY A 573 21.28 3.32 27.74
N HIS A 574 20.92 3.19 26.46
CA HIS A 574 19.66 3.71 25.90
C HIS A 574 18.72 2.63 25.38
N PHE A 575 19.11 1.34 25.41
CA PHE A 575 18.25 0.26 24.87
C PHE A 575 16.93 0.11 25.63
N GLY A 576 16.92 0.39 26.95
CA GLY A 576 15.70 0.40 27.76
C GLY A 576 14.71 1.47 27.29
N GLU A 577 15.18 2.70 27.07
CA GLU A 577 14.36 3.79 26.53
C GLU A 577 13.84 3.44 25.12
N LEU A 578 14.73 2.98 24.23
CA LEU A 578 14.36 2.63 22.84
C LEU A 578 13.32 1.50 22.79
N ALA A 579 13.38 0.51 23.67
CA ALA A 579 12.42 -0.58 23.69
C ALA A 579 10.99 -0.13 24.02
N MET A 580 10.83 0.98 24.76
CA MET A 580 9.53 1.56 25.08
C MET A 580 8.86 2.21 23.87
N HIS A 581 9.62 2.60 22.85
CA HIS A 581 9.10 3.14 21.59
C HIS A 581 8.68 2.03 20.62
N SER A 582 7.51 2.18 19.99
CA SER A 582 6.94 1.14 19.12
C SER A 582 7.81 0.82 17.91
N SER A 583 8.36 1.83 17.22
CA SER A 583 9.27 1.66 16.08
C SER A 583 10.64 1.12 16.51
N SER A 584 11.21 1.70 17.55
CA SER A 584 12.60 1.42 17.95
C SER A 584 12.78 0.08 18.67
N SER A 585 11.70 -0.55 19.15
CA SER A 585 11.74 -1.91 19.69
C SER A 585 12.27 -2.95 18.71
N PHE A 586 11.93 -2.80 17.41
CA PHE A 586 12.47 -3.64 16.34
C PHE A 586 13.97 -3.38 16.14
N THR A 587 14.39 -2.12 16.25
CA THR A 587 15.80 -1.74 16.20
C THR A 587 16.59 -2.35 17.35
N VAL A 588 16.04 -2.39 18.58
CA VAL A 588 16.67 -3.09 19.72
C VAL A 588 16.86 -4.58 19.42
N GLU A 589 15.84 -5.24 18.85
CA GLU A 589 15.91 -6.65 18.45
C GLU A 589 17.01 -6.89 17.40
N LYS A 590 17.11 -6.01 16.40
CA LYS A 590 18.15 -6.07 15.35
C LYS A 590 19.55 -5.82 15.90
N CYS A 591 19.70 -4.84 16.80
CA CYS A 591 20.95 -4.60 17.53
C CYS A 591 21.38 -5.84 18.31
N PHE A 592 20.46 -6.50 19.00
CA PHE A 592 20.74 -7.73 19.74
C PHE A 592 21.20 -8.86 18.83
N SER A 593 20.52 -9.03 17.69
CA SER A 593 20.84 -10.07 16.70
C SER A 593 22.23 -9.87 16.09
N ALA A 594 22.57 -8.61 15.74
CA ALA A 594 23.85 -8.22 15.15
C ALA A 594 25.02 -8.11 16.16
N SER A 595 24.78 -8.35 17.45
CA SER A 595 25.75 -8.19 18.53
C SER A 595 26.53 -9.46 18.86
N ASN A 596 27.75 -9.26 19.39
CA ASN A 596 28.48 -10.30 20.14
C ASN A 596 27.90 -10.49 21.55
N LEU A 597 28.39 -11.50 22.29
CA LEU A 597 27.88 -11.83 23.62
C LEU A 597 27.93 -10.64 24.59
N SER A 598 29.03 -9.90 24.64
CA SER A 598 29.20 -8.74 25.54
C SER A 598 28.18 -7.63 25.27
N LEU A 599 27.90 -7.33 24.00
CA LEU A 599 26.88 -6.36 23.62
C LEU A 599 25.45 -6.87 23.90
N ARG A 600 25.20 -8.17 23.70
CA ARG A 600 23.92 -8.79 24.06
C ARG A 600 23.64 -8.68 25.56
N GLU A 601 24.64 -8.88 26.40
CA GLU A 601 24.52 -8.69 27.85
C GLU A 601 24.24 -7.23 28.20
N ALA A 602 24.90 -6.27 27.55
CA ALA A 602 24.63 -4.85 27.76
C ALA A 602 23.18 -4.50 27.40
N ILE A 603 22.68 -4.97 26.25
CA ILE A 603 21.28 -4.78 25.85
C ILE A 603 20.33 -5.43 26.86
N ALA A 604 20.59 -6.67 27.27
CA ALA A 604 19.75 -7.38 28.24
C ALA A 604 19.72 -6.68 29.60
N SER A 605 20.85 -6.14 30.06
CA SER A 605 20.95 -5.34 31.27
C SER A 605 20.13 -4.05 31.19
N ASP A 606 20.19 -3.33 30.07
CA ASP A 606 19.41 -2.11 29.88
C ASP A 606 17.90 -2.41 29.83
N LEU A 607 17.48 -3.50 29.18
CA LEU A 607 16.08 -3.95 29.15
C LEU A 607 15.57 -4.38 30.53
N LEU A 608 16.43 -4.99 31.34
CA LEU A 608 16.10 -5.38 32.71
C LEU A 608 15.73 -4.16 33.57
N SER A 609 16.38 -3.01 33.34
CA SER A 609 16.09 -1.77 34.08
C SER A 609 14.67 -1.22 33.86
N VAL A 610 14.03 -1.61 32.75
CA VAL A 610 12.65 -1.20 32.39
C VAL A 610 11.65 -2.37 32.40
N GLN A 611 12.03 -3.52 32.97
CA GLN A 611 11.23 -4.76 32.95
C GLN A 611 9.84 -4.60 33.59
N SER A 612 9.65 -3.67 34.53
CA SER A 612 8.34 -3.41 35.15
C SER A 612 7.38 -2.65 34.23
N GLU A 613 7.90 -1.82 33.33
CA GLU A 613 7.10 -0.95 32.44
C GLU A 613 6.95 -1.51 31.03
N LEU A 614 7.99 -2.18 30.52
CA LEU A 614 8.02 -2.71 29.16
C LEU A 614 6.84 -3.66 28.84
N PRO A 615 6.41 -4.59 29.73
CA PRO A 615 5.25 -5.45 29.50
C PRO A 615 3.92 -4.70 29.29
N LYS A 616 3.82 -3.44 29.75
CA LYS A 616 2.63 -2.60 29.59
C LYS A 616 2.52 -2.01 28.18
N THR A 617 3.58 -2.09 27.39
CA THR A 617 3.59 -1.67 25.97
C THR A 617 3.09 -2.79 25.07
N LYS A 618 2.67 -2.45 23.84
CA LYS A 618 2.17 -3.46 22.87
C LYS A 618 3.25 -4.47 22.46
N GLN A 619 4.48 -4.01 22.30
CA GLN A 619 5.61 -4.77 21.78
C GLN A 619 6.45 -5.45 22.86
N GLY A 620 6.42 -4.92 24.09
CA GLY A 620 7.32 -5.34 25.17
C GLY A 620 7.23 -6.82 25.54
N PRO A 621 6.03 -7.42 25.70
CA PRO A 621 5.90 -8.85 26.00
C PRO A 621 6.59 -9.76 24.97
N TYR A 622 6.50 -9.39 23.67
CA TYR A 622 7.17 -10.12 22.60
C TYR A 622 8.69 -9.94 22.68
N LEU A 623 9.18 -8.70 22.88
CA LEU A 623 10.61 -8.41 22.93
C LEU A 623 11.30 -9.10 24.12
N LEU A 624 10.70 -9.02 25.32
CA LEU A 624 11.19 -9.66 26.54
C LEU A 624 11.31 -11.18 26.37
N ARG A 625 10.28 -11.81 25.77
CA ARG A 625 10.28 -13.25 25.49
C ARG A 625 11.33 -13.62 24.45
N LYS A 626 11.47 -12.83 23.38
CA LYS A 626 12.39 -13.14 22.28
C LYS A 626 13.86 -13.07 22.69
N LEU A 627 14.20 -12.10 23.54
CA LEU A 627 15.57 -11.92 24.06
C LEU A 627 15.85 -12.73 25.33
N ASP A 628 14.84 -13.41 25.88
CA ASP A 628 14.92 -14.20 27.12
C ASP A 628 15.46 -13.38 28.30
N ILE A 629 14.85 -12.21 28.54
CA ILE A 629 15.28 -11.28 29.59
C ILE A 629 15.06 -11.87 30.99
N ASP A 630 13.98 -12.64 31.19
CA ASP A 630 13.73 -13.36 32.44
C ASP A 630 14.81 -14.43 32.69
N GLY A 631 15.26 -15.12 31.63
CA GLY A 631 16.37 -16.07 31.71
C GLY A 631 17.70 -15.39 32.03
N TYR A 632 17.95 -14.20 31.48
CA TYR A 632 19.12 -13.39 31.82
C TYR A 632 19.13 -12.96 33.30
N ALA A 633 17.97 -12.55 33.84
CA ALA A 633 17.85 -12.10 35.23
C ALA A 633 18.03 -13.24 36.25
N ASN A 634 17.43 -14.40 35.99
CA ASN A 634 17.41 -15.51 36.94
C ASN A 634 18.57 -16.50 36.76
N TRP A 635 19.03 -16.71 35.53
CA TRP A 635 20.05 -17.72 35.18
C TRP A 635 21.06 -17.19 34.16
N PRO A 636 21.86 -16.17 34.51
CA PRO A 636 22.72 -15.46 33.56
C PRO A 636 23.74 -16.38 32.87
N ASP A 637 24.32 -17.37 33.58
CA ASP A 637 25.29 -18.30 32.97
C ASP A 637 24.65 -19.24 31.95
N GLN A 638 23.43 -19.72 32.21
CA GLN A 638 22.69 -20.55 31.26
C GLN A 638 22.29 -19.71 30.04
N TRP A 639 21.84 -18.47 30.27
CA TRP A 639 21.52 -17.54 29.19
C TRP A 639 22.76 -17.27 28.31
N ARG A 640 23.92 -16.97 28.91
CA ARG A 640 25.20 -16.79 28.17
C ARG A 640 25.53 -17.99 27.30
N SER A 641 25.44 -19.20 27.87
CA SER A 641 25.72 -20.45 27.15
C SER A 641 24.77 -20.65 25.96
N ARG A 642 23.47 -20.39 26.14
CA ARG A 642 22.47 -20.43 25.06
C ARG A 642 22.76 -19.40 23.97
N GLN A 643 23.13 -18.17 24.33
CA GLN A 643 23.44 -17.12 23.38
C GLN A 643 24.74 -17.40 22.59
N ALA A 644 25.77 -17.90 23.27
CA ALA A 644 27.03 -18.31 22.64
C ALA A 644 26.82 -19.48 21.67
N SER A 645 26.01 -20.47 22.07
CA SER A 645 25.65 -21.60 21.22
C SER A 645 24.93 -21.15 19.95
N LYS A 646 23.92 -20.28 20.07
CA LYS A 646 23.24 -19.66 18.92
C LYS A 646 24.21 -18.96 17.97
N GLN A 647 25.23 -18.29 18.50
CA GLN A 647 26.24 -17.61 17.69
C GLN A 647 27.18 -18.60 16.98
N SER A 648 27.58 -19.70 17.63
CA SER A 648 28.40 -20.75 17.01
C SER A 648 27.64 -21.44 15.87
N THR A 649 26.40 -21.88 16.13
CA THR A 649 25.57 -22.53 15.12
C THR A 649 25.32 -21.63 13.92
N TYR A 650 25.09 -20.33 14.12
CA TYR A 650 24.93 -19.39 13.01
C TYR A 650 26.21 -19.23 12.19
N LYS A 651 27.38 -19.14 12.84
CA LYS A 651 28.67 -19.07 12.14
C LYS A 651 28.98 -20.34 11.37
N GLU A 652 28.71 -21.50 11.95
CA GLU A 652 28.89 -22.81 11.31
C GLU A 652 27.97 -22.96 10.10
N PHE A 653 26.69 -22.57 10.23
CA PHE A 653 25.75 -22.54 9.12
C PHE A 653 26.23 -21.63 7.99
N TYR A 654 26.66 -20.41 8.30
CA TYR A 654 27.17 -19.48 7.28
C TYR A 654 28.47 -19.98 6.63
N ALA A 655 29.36 -20.60 7.40
CA ALA A 655 30.58 -21.19 6.85
C ALA A 655 30.28 -22.40 5.92
N ALA A 656 29.22 -23.15 6.19
CA ALA A 656 28.81 -24.31 5.41
C ALA A 656 27.96 -23.97 4.17
N PHE A 657 27.14 -22.91 4.24
CA PHE A 657 26.11 -22.61 3.25
C PHE A 657 26.10 -21.16 2.74
N GLY A 658 26.94 -20.27 3.27
CA GLY A 658 27.11 -18.91 2.76
C GLY A 658 27.81 -18.93 1.41
N SER A 659 27.18 -18.34 0.40
CA SER A 659 27.59 -18.37 -1.01
C SER A 659 29.06 -17.97 -1.20
N GLY A 660 29.84 -18.83 -1.84
CA GLY A 660 31.26 -18.67 -2.11
C GLY A 660 31.57 -17.75 -3.30
N GLU A 661 31.10 -16.50 -3.28
CA GLU A 661 31.56 -15.45 -4.21
C GLU A 661 32.31 -14.35 -3.46
N ALA A 662 33.36 -14.75 -2.74
CA ALA A 662 34.48 -13.89 -2.42
C ALA A 662 35.69 -14.80 -2.20
N LYS A 663 36.40 -15.14 -3.29
CA LYS A 663 37.71 -15.79 -3.16
C LYS A 663 38.60 -14.85 -2.35
N SER A 664 38.94 -15.29 -1.14
CA SER A 664 39.94 -14.66 -0.30
C SER A 664 41.25 -14.56 -1.06
N SER A 665 41.78 -13.35 -1.25
CA SER A 665 43.19 -13.16 -1.49
C SER A 665 43.94 -13.49 -0.19
N LYS A 666 44.59 -14.66 -0.18
CA LYS A 666 45.62 -15.01 0.80
C LYS A 666 46.98 -14.50 0.31
N SER A 667 47.65 -13.71 1.16
CA SER A 667 49.11 -13.60 1.36
C SER A 667 49.34 -12.39 2.30
N ASP A 668 50.09 -12.39 3.39
CA ASP A 668 51.14 -13.29 3.87
C ASP A 668 51.36 -13.15 5.40
N SER A 669 51.87 -14.25 5.98
CA SER A 669 52.65 -14.49 7.21
C SER A 669 52.63 -13.45 8.36
N PHE A 670 52.48 -13.83 9.63
CA PHE A 670 53.45 -14.67 10.36
C PHE A 670 52.86 -15.07 11.73
N LEU A 671 52.85 -16.36 12.05
CA LEU A 671 53.27 -16.97 13.32
C LEU A 671 52.80 -18.43 13.34
N ALA A 672 53.78 -19.31 13.34
CA ALA A 672 53.62 -20.70 13.75
C ALA A 672 53.35 -20.75 15.25
N ASP A 673 52.33 -21.49 15.67
CA ASP A 673 52.55 -22.46 16.73
C ASP A 673 51.53 -23.60 16.70
N THR A 674 52.05 -24.77 16.97
CA THR A 674 51.46 -26.10 16.84
C THR A 674 50.33 -26.41 17.83
N SER A 675 49.28 -27.11 17.36
CA SER A 675 48.87 -28.46 17.81
C SER A 675 47.34 -28.68 17.93
N LYS A 676 46.94 -29.91 17.54
CA LYS A 676 45.63 -30.60 17.72
C LYS A 676 44.57 -30.42 16.62
N SER A 677 44.83 -31.04 15.47
CA SER A 677 43.81 -31.58 14.57
C SER A 677 43.98 -33.10 14.51
N THR A 678 43.26 -33.85 15.35
CA THR A 678 43.16 -35.31 15.19
C THR A 678 41.81 -35.89 15.67
N SER A 679 40.86 -35.09 16.14
CA SER A 679 39.53 -35.58 16.57
C SER A 679 38.44 -35.52 15.49
N LEU A 680 38.66 -34.79 14.38
CA LEU A 680 37.63 -34.53 13.36
C LEU A 680 37.48 -35.62 12.28
N ALA A 681 38.45 -36.52 12.13
CA ALA A 681 38.39 -37.59 11.12
C ALA A 681 37.59 -38.83 11.56
N ILE A 682 37.30 -38.97 12.86
CA ILE A 682 36.63 -40.16 13.43
C ILE A 682 35.11 -39.99 13.41
N GLY A 683 34.58 -38.78 13.64
CA GLY A 683 33.14 -38.51 13.64
C GLY A 683 32.48 -38.68 12.27
N VAL A 684 33.12 -38.19 11.20
CA VAL A 684 32.57 -38.23 9.84
C VAL A 684 32.50 -39.66 9.27
N LYS A 685 33.38 -40.57 9.72
CA LYS A 685 33.34 -41.99 9.32
C LYS A 685 32.24 -42.79 10.03
N ASN A 686 31.82 -42.40 11.23
CA ASN A 686 30.78 -43.11 11.97
C ASN A 686 29.38 -42.77 11.46
N VAL A 687 29.12 -41.50 11.14
CA VAL A 687 27.83 -41.08 10.55
C VAL A 687 27.61 -41.69 9.15
N ARG A 688 28.68 -41.86 8.36
CA ARG A 688 28.58 -42.48 7.03
C ARG A 688 28.25 -43.98 7.10
N LYS A 689 28.78 -44.69 8.12
CA LYS A 689 28.48 -46.11 8.34
C LYS A 689 27.05 -46.36 8.82
N GLU A 690 26.47 -45.41 9.56
CA GLU A 690 25.09 -45.50 10.06
C GLU A 690 24.08 -45.32 8.92
N ILE A 691 24.34 -44.38 8.00
CA ILE A 691 23.48 -44.13 6.82
C ILE A 691 23.54 -45.31 5.83
N ASP A 692 24.73 -45.87 5.58
CA ASP A 692 24.90 -47.02 4.68
C ASP A 692 24.26 -48.31 5.23
N HIS A 693 24.21 -48.48 6.56
CA HIS A 693 23.58 -49.64 7.20
C HIS A 693 22.04 -49.58 7.16
N HIS A 694 21.45 -48.37 7.18
CA HIS A 694 19.99 -48.20 7.08
C HIS A 694 19.49 -48.40 5.64
N LEU A 695 20.25 -47.97 4.62
CA LEU A 695 19.88 -48.14 3.21
C LEU A 695 20.02 -49.59 2.71
N ALA A 696 20.96 -50.37 3.25
CA ALA A 696 21.14 -51.78 2.87
C ALA A 696 20.10 -52.75 3.46
N SER A 697 19.25 -52.30 4.39
CA SER A 697 18.24 -53.14 5.06
C SER A 697 16.87 -53.15 4.37
N SER A 698 16.65 -52.26 3.39
CA SER A 698 15.35 -52.13 2.70
C SER A 698 15.26 -52.81 1.34
N GLU A 699 16.31 -53.51 0.88
CA GLU A 699 16.34 -54.18 -0.44
C GLU A 699 16.54 -55.70 -0.34
N LYS A 700 15.63 -56.40 0.34
CA LYS A 700 15.50 -57.86 0.16
C LYS A 700 14.06 -58.31 0.31
N TYR A 701 13.19 -58.00 -0.66
CA TYR A 701 12.08 -58.87 -1.11
C TYR A 701 11.47 -58.31 -2.40
N ALA A 702 12.11 -58.55 -3.55
CA ALA A 702 11.47 -58.69 -4.86
C ALA A 702 12.51 -58.97 -5.95
N LYS A 703 12.74 -60.25 -6.27
CA LYS A 703 13.34 -60.65 -7.56
C LYS A 703 12.77 -61.99 -8.03
N HIS A 704 11.77 -61.91 -8.90
CA HIS A 704 11.46 -62.83 -9.99
C HIS A 704 10.58 -62.03 -10.97
N LYS A 705 10.73 -62.03 -12.29
CA LYS A 705 11.56 -62.77 -13.24
C LYS A 705 11.46 -61.99 -14.57
N LYS A 706 12.59 -61.85 -15.27
CA LYS A 706 12.84 -61.64 -16.72
C LYS A 706 11.67 -61.22 -17.65
N GLY A 707 11.96 -60.27 -18.55
CA GLY A 707 11.39 -60.30 -19.90
C GLY A 707 11.53 -59.00 -20.70
N HIS A 708 12.29 -59.08 -21.80
CA HIS A 708 12.56 -58.11 -22.88
C HIS A 708 11.51 -57.05 -23.24
N GLY A 709 12.03 -55.91 -23.71
CA GLY A 709 11.29 -54.93 -24.49
C GLY A 709 11.10 -55.33 -25.96
N GLY A 710 10.13 -54.69 -26.60
CA GLY A 710 9.85 -54.81 -28.02
C GLY A 710 8.58 -54.04 -28.43
N ALA A 711 8.81 -52.91 -29.10
CA ALA A 711 8.11 -52.33 -30.25
C ALA A 711 6.57 -52.26 -30.39
N SER A 712 6.18 -51.10 -30.97
CA SER A 712 5.20 -50.84 -32.03
C SER A 712 3.68 -50.84 -31.75
N ASP A 713 3.12 -49.67 -32.08
CA ASP A 713 1.96 -49.39 -32.94
C ASP A 713 0.51 -49.75 -32.58
N GLU A 714 -0.31 -48.73 -32.88
CA GLU A 714 -1.67 -48.71 -33.42
C GLU A 714 -2.90 -49.15 -32.61
N LYS A 715 -3.73 -48.12 -32.38
CA LYS A 715 -5.16 -48.00 -32.72
C LYS A 715 -6.17 -49.07 -32.26
N ALA A 716 -7.19 -48.49 -31.63
CA ALA A 716 -8.62 -48.61 -31.95
C ALA A 716 -9.51 -49.57 -31.16
N THR A 717 -10.62 -48.95 -30.72
CA THR A 717 -11.99 -49.47 -30.62
C THR A 717 -12.33 -50.48 -29.50
N GLY A 718 -13.04 -49.96 -28.50
CA GLY A 718 -14.50 -50.12 -28.46
C GLY A 718 -15.08 -51.25 -27.59
N SER A 719 -15.87 -50.83 -26.59
CA SER A 719 -17.18 -51.41 -26.19
C SER A 719 -17.17 -52.84 -25.57
N VAL A 720 -17.92 -53.27 -24.56
CA VAL A 720 -19.12 -52.83 -23.83
C VAL A 720 -19.37 -53.89 -22.72
N ASN A 721 -20.14 -53.54 -21.68
CA ASN A 721 -20.84 -54.42 -20.71
C ASN A 721 -19.98 -55.19 -19.69
N GLN A 722 -20.36 -55.43 -18.42
CA GLN A 722 -21.65 -55.40 -17.72
C GLN A 722 -21.36 -55.40 -16.19
N LYS A 723 -22.20 -54.73 -15.39
CA LYS A 723 -22.36 -54.89 -13.91
C LYS A 723 -22.75 -56.36 -13.56
N PRO A 724 -22.79 -56.89 -12.30
CA PRO A 724 -23.13 -56.21 -11.02
C PRO A 724 -22.59 -56.79 -9.66
N PHE A 725 -22.87 -56.04 -8.57
CA PHE A 725 -23.32 -56.46 -7.21
C PHE A 725 -22.40 -57.14 -6.14
N LEU A 726 -22.25 -56.40 -5.03
CA LEU A 726 -22.46 -56.71 -3.58
C LEU A 726 -21.76 -57.89 -2.85
N SER A 727 -21.00 -57.54 -1.79
CA SER A 727 -21.32 -57.74 -0.35
C SER A 727 -20.21 -58.32 0.57
N VAL A 728 -20.31 -57.90 1.84
CA VAL A 728 -19.93 -58.56 3.11
C VAL A 728 -18.64 -58.11 3.84
N ASP A 729 -18.90 -57.34 4.91
CA ASP A 729 -18.39 -57.36 6.30
C ASP A 729 -16.96 -57.79 6.63
N LEU A 730 -16.32 -57.04 7.55
CA LEU A 730 -15.98 -57.54 8.89
C LEU A 730 -15.66 -56.44 9.90
N LYS A 731 -16.08 -56.70 11.14
CA LYS A 731 -16.27 -55.80 12.28
C LYS A 731 -15.00 -55.49 13.10
N LYS A 732 -15.10 -54.33 13.76
CA LYS A 732 -14.58 -53.87 15.07
C LYS A 732 -14.10 -54.95 16.06
N ASN A 733 -13.14 -54.54 16.92
CA ASN A 733 -13.14 -54.91 18.34
C ASN A 733 -12.70 -53.73 19.25
N LYS A 734 -13.56 -53.41 20.23
CA LYS A 734 -13.36 -52.48 21.35
C LYS A 734 -13.64 -53.29 22.64
N ARG A 735 -12.83 -53.10 23.70
CA ARG A 735 -12.88 -53.83 24.97
C ARG A 735 -13.93 -53.25 25.96
N HIS A 736 -14.46 -54.17 26.80
CA HIS A 736 -15.34 -54.05 27.99
C HIS A 736 -14.82 -53.13 29.12
N GLY A 737 -15.55 -52.78 30.18
CA GLY A 737 -16.86 -53.19 30.78
C GLY A 737 -17.43 -52.02 31.61
N GLN A 738 -18.45 -52.06 32.49
CA GLN A 738 -19.32 -53.03 33.19
C GLN A 738 -20.67 -52.29 33.40
N GLU A 739 -21.86 -52.87 33.17
CA GLU A 739 -22.71 -53.70 34.07
C GLU A 739 -23.43 -52.94 35.22
N GLU A 740 -24.78 -52.79 35.10
CA GLU A 740 -25.86 -53.09 36.08
C GLU A 740 -27.20 -52.51 35.54
N GLN A 741 -28.14 -53.34 35.06
CA GLN A 741 -29.38 -53.81 35.74
C GLN A 741 -30.24 -52.67 36.35
N SER A 742 -31.55 -52.51 36.14
CA SER A 742 -32.63 -53.43 35.73
C SER A 742 -33.97 -52.69 35.47
N LYS A 743 -34.78 -53.27 34.57
CA LYS A 743 -36.26 -53.44 34.54
C LYS A 743 -37.19 -52.20 34.72
N ALA A 744 -37.93 -51.85 33.65
CA ALA A 744 -39.38 -52.16 33.43
C ALA A 744 -40.33 -51.17 34.14
N SER A 745 -41.45 -50.67 33.61
CA SER A 745 -42.37 -51.10 32.56
C SER A 745 -43.35 -49.96 32.22
N ARG A 746 -43.75 -49.88 30.95
CA ARG A 746 -45.11 -49.61 30.39
C ARG A 746 -46.07 -48.66 31.14
N LYS A 747 -46.56 -47.62 30.43
CA LYS A 747 -47.94 -47.48 29.88
C LYS A 747 -48.19 -46.03 29.43
N LYS A 748 -48.50 -45.84 28.14
CA LYS A 748 -49.81 -45.45 27.56
C LYS A 748 -50.27 -43.99 27.79
N LEU A 749 -50.23 -43.26 26.67
CA LEU A 749 -51.37 -42.64 25.94
C LEU A 749 -52.10 -41.41 26.50
N LYS A 750 -52.43 -40.54 25.54
CA LYS A 750 -53.42 -39.43 25.48
C LYS A 750 -52.88 -38.07 25.92
N VAL A 751 -53.03 -36.99 25.16
CA VAL A 751 -53.69 -36.66 23.87
C VAL A 751 -52.78 -35.67 23.16
#